data_AF-A0A317IY73-F1
#
_entry.id   AF-A0A317IY73-F1
#
_cell.length_a   1.000
_cell.length_b   1.000
_cell.length_c   1.000
_cell.angle_alpha   90.00
_cell.angle_beta   90.00
_cell.angle_gamma   90.00
#
_symmetry.space_group_name_H-M   'P 1'
#
loop_
_entity.id
_entity.type
_entity.pdbx_description
1 polymer ?
#
loop_
_entity_poly.entity_id
_entity_poly.type
_entity_poly.pdbx_seq_one_letter_code
_entity_poly.pdbx_strand_id
1 'polypeptide(L)'
;MPDFGAHVGVQFAETASGHSSGSISDPVLAARLGAASGRSFTLDLQISIPRLQDFLASAEHLAEITGGAVSWKPDILGARVDPGGRVTMFRDADATRKRKFIDFAFSFPNASGATLSCRGIKELHQDNGCDAATDLTTINLTLEAGGKLAGTGIVRSNLLDFLRQVKTCRITGAQSPGEERAARDAFLGFVNGRLREVYDYFPLLFREPGALTPEQRKTLLLCARLLLPASLPPNGPQFDDIIAGLDRYLANASSSQLGTISDWLQAIGTFLPAEATDLTLCRILVTAELNKTERSPIKDVLQLIHTLIVFPYYAHPKADGLVGYTRPVHTPRNTPDLPVAQEPPDRIFDVVIAGSGPAGTLLAQRLSAAGKSVLLLEAGPYVPERTIDADEILWTARLYKDSALQQANTGIPLFGAQGPSFMVLQGACVGGGGIVNNAVCFRLPPQRLAQWQSVGFPISPGNLAAAYDSVARDLKIKPASEAGAPGVRLNPAWKFLTNKFGAPGKPPVGDPPEPGLYECLVNIDGCQSTGLCNVGCGSERKTNGVQVYLPRAVAAGCVIVEHAEVQEIHTADDNGAPLRAVAALTVRLSGGRTVLVRGQEFILSCGPIGSSAVLLRSGDLGDHLSANNIPVGQRFSANLGSPIFAFCNEQVNLQPGLQIAHYYFSQPGEGFVMETWFNPPGANAMAMPGFQQTHFDRMMAYSRTVAAAPLVGSEATGSVTRDLLGRTVVNLPVSGSEIGRLRRGLVLLAEAFLAGNIEYALAGLGNGRKLQTPADLAQFDADLQRIESDPTQAYLLRVGTGHPQGGNTMSNDPDIGVIDEQFRLRGFSNLRICDGSIFPMSAGVNPQWTIMALAHECARLLTA
;
A
#
# COMPACT_ATOMS: atom_id res chain seq x y z
N MET A 1 15.90 16.94 -30.30
CA MET A 1 16.69 15.74 -30.67
C MET A 1 16.62 14.76 -29.51
N PRO A 2 16.70 13.44 -29.72
CA PRO A 2 16.70 12.49 -28.62
C PRO A 2 17.86 12.77 -27.66
N ASP A 3 17.63 12.65 -26.35
CA ASP A 3 18.62 12.95 -25.28
C ASP A 3 19.62 11.79 -25.06
N PHE A 4 19.98 11.09 -26.14
CA PHE A 4 20.92 9.97 -26.16
C PHE A 4 21.69 9.96 -27.48
N GLY A 5 22.91 9.44 -27.49
CA GLY A 5 23.79 9.42 -28.65
C GLY A 5 23.39 8.42 -29.74
N ALA A 6 23.86 8.65 -30.97
CA ALA A 6 23.56 7.79 -32.14
C ALA A 6 24.17 6.37 -32.07
N HIS A 7 25.03 6.13 -31.07
CA HIS A 7 25.69 4.85 -30.82
C HIS A 7 24.90 3.94 -29.87
N VAL A 8 23.79 4.44 -29.30
CA VAL A 8 22.96 3.70 -28.35
C VAL A 8 22.02 2.75 -29.08
N GLY A 9 21.94 1.51 -28.60
CA GLY A 9 21.10 0.45 -29.12
C GLY A 9 20.21 -0.18 -28.06
N VAL A 10 19.42 -1.18 -28.48
CA VAL A 10 18.50 -1.94 -27.62
C VAL A 10 18.60 -3.42 -27.95
N GLN A 11 18.62 -4.28 -26.94
CA GLN A 11 18.60 -5.73 -27.11
C GLN A 11 17.51 -6.36 -26.23
N PHE A 12 16.76 -7.32 -26.76
CA PHE A 12 15.72 -8.06 -26.04
C PHE A 12 15.55 -9.47 -26.61
N ALA A 13 14.78 -10.32 -25.93
CA ALA A 13 14.50 -11.69 -26.35
C ALA A 13 13.03 -11.88 -26.74
N GLU A 14 12.76 -12.75 -27.70
CA GLU A 14 11.41 -13.22 -28.07
C GLU A 14 11.35 -14.75 -27.94
N THR A 15 10.48 -15.24 -27.07
CA THR A 15 10.33 -16.66 -26.76
C THR A 15 8.88 -17.09 -26.94
N ALA A 16 8.63 -18.12 -27.74
CA ALA A 16 7.27 -18.65 -27.96
C ALA A 16 7.27 -20.16 -28.17
N SER A 17 6.18 -20.81 -27.77
CA SER A 17 5.99 -22.25 -27.96
C SER A 17 4.59 -22.59 -28.44
N GLY A 18 4.44 -23.67 -29.20
CA GLY A 18 3.16 -24.10 -29.73
C GLY A 18 3.30 -25.30 -30.65
N HIS A 19 2.47 -25.36 -31.67
CA HIS A 19 2.32 -26.56 -32.49
C HIS A 19 2.31 -26.21 -33.98
N SER A 20 2.81 -27.13 -34.79
CA SER A 20 2.91 -26.98 -36.25
C SER A 20 2.74 -28.32 -36.95
N SER A 21 2.39 -28.30 -38.23
CA SER A 21 2.24 -29.49 -39.07
C SER A 21 2.85 -29.26 -40.46
N GLY A 22 3.34 -30.35 -41.07
CA GLY A 22 3.81 -30.34 -42.45
C GLY A 22 2.63 -30.34 -43.45
N SER A 23 2.87 -29.78 -44.64
CA SER A 23 1.97 -29.89 -45.81
C SER A 23 0.55 -29.31 -45.68
N ILE A 24 0.34 -28.37 -44.74
CA ILE A 24 -0.93 -27.65 -44.55
C ILE A 24 -0.66 -26.15 -44.63
N SER A 25 -1.46 -25.42 -45.40
CA SER A 25 -1.30 -23.97 -45.60
C SER A 25 -1.99 -23.12 -44.53
N ASP A 26 -3.06 -23.63 -43.90
CA ASP A 26 -3.77 -22.94 -42.82
C ASP A 26 -3.06 -23.14 -41.46
N PRO A 27 -2.52 -22.07 -40.84
CA PRO A 27 -1.80 -22.16 -39.56
C PRO A 27 -2.65 -22.67 -38.40
N VAL A 28 -3.94 -22.36 -38.35
CA VAL A 28 -4.85 -22.77 -37.26
C VAL A 28 -5.10 -24.27 -37.33
N LEU A 29 -5.42 -24.76 -38.54
CA LEU A 29 -5.61 -26.18 -38.78
C LEU A 29 -4.31 -26.96 -38.55
N ALA A 30 -3.17 -26.44 -39.01
CA ALA A 30 -1.86 -27.04 -38.82
C ALA A 30 -1.46 -27.12 -37.34
N ALA A 31 -1.75 -26.09 -36.54
CA ALA A 31 -1.49 -26.11 -35.10
C ALA A 31 -2.34 -27.16 -34.37
N ARG A 32 -3.62 -27.30 -34.72
CA ARG A 32 -4.52 -28.33 -34.13
C ARG A 32 -4.05 -29.75 -34.45
N LEU A 33 -3.70 -30.02 -35.71
CA LEU A 33 -3.20 -31.33 -36.14
C LEU A 33 -1.80 -31.62 -35.59
N GLY A 34 -0.95 -30.59 -35.49
CA GLY A 34 0.35 -30.66 -34.83
C GLY A 34 0.23 -31.07 -33.36
N ALA A 35 -0.73 -30.47 -32.62
CA ALA A 35 -1.01 -30.84 -31.24
C ALA A 35 -1.49 -32.30 -31.11
N ALA A 36 -2.41 -32.74 -31.99
CA ALA A 36 -2.91 -34.12 -31.99
C ALA A 36 -1.83 -35.16 -32.34
N SER A 37 -0.80 -34.76 -33.08
CA SER A 37 0.32 -35.62 -33.50
C SER A 37 1.61 -35.41 -32.69
N GLY A 38 1.59 -34.61 -31.62
CA GLY A 38 2.75 -34.35 -30.77
C GLY A 38 3.86 -33.50 -31.41
N ARG A 39 3.59 -32.82 -32.52
CA ARG A 39 4.55 -31.94 -33.22
C ARG A 39 4.52 -30.54 -32.62
N SER A 40 5.54 -30.23 -31.82
CA SER A 40 5.69 -28.92 -31.16
C SER A 40 6.76 -28.07 -31.85
N PHE A 41 6.56 -26.76 -31.80
CA PHE A 41 7.53 -25.77 -32.26
C PHE A 41 7.84 -24.81 -31.11
N THR A 42 9.11 -24.53 -30.88
CA THR A 42 9.58 -23.58 -29.87
C THR A 42 10.66 -22.70 -30.49
N LEU A 43 10.56 -21.40 -30.28
CA LEU A 43 11.58 -20.43 -30.67
C LEU A 43 12.02 -19.62 -29.44
N ASP A 44 13.31 -19.32 -29.41
CA ASP A 44 13.95 -18.36 -28.53
C ASP A 44 14.89 -17.53 -29.41
N LEU A 45 14.56 -16.26 -29.62
CA LEU A 45 15.25 -15.34 -30.52
C LEU A 45 15.85 -14.19 -29.71
N GLN A 46 17.11 -13.83 -30.00
CA GLN A 46 17.77 -12.65 -29.48
C GLN A 46 17.71 -11.54 -30.53
N ILE A 47 17.01 -10.46 -30.24
CA ILE A 47 16.76 -9.34 -31.15
C ILE A 47 17.57 -8.13 -30.70
N SER A 48 18.24 -7.48 -31.65
CA SER A 48 19.08 -6.32 -31.42
C SER A 48 18.71 -5.18 -32.37
N ILE A 49 18.74 -3.97 -31.85
CA ILE A 49 18.64 -2.70 -32.56
C ILE A 49 19.96 -1.98 -32.29
N PRO A 50 20.97 -2.09 -33.18
CA PRO A 50 22.30 -1.54 -32.93
C PRO A 50 22.33 -0.01 -32.81
N ARG A 51 21.45 0.69 -33.53
CA ARG A 51 21.29 2.15 -33.50
C ARG A 51 19.83 2.52 -33.36
N LEU A 52 19.43 2.87 -32.13
CA LEU A 52 18.02 3.14 -31.81
C LEU A 52 17.48 4.37 -32.55
N GLN A 53 18.29 5.42 -32.72
CA GLN A 53 17.83 6.63 -33.42
C GLN A 53 17.41 6.34 -34.87
N ASP A 54 18.22 5.56 -35.59
CA ASP A 54 17.93 5.18 -36.97
C ASP A 54 16.70 4.29 -37.06
N PHE A 55 16.57 3.36 -36.11
CA PHE A 55 15.39 2.51 -36.01
C PHE A 55 14.11 3.33 -35.82
N LEU A 56 14.15 4.34 -34.94
CA LEU A 56 13.01 5.23 -34.67
C LEU A 56 12.68 6.14 -35.88
N ALA A 57 13.70 6.55 -36.65
CA ALA A 57 13.53 7.41 -37.82
C ALA A 57 13.16 6.64 -39.10
N SER A 58 13.47 5.34 -39.17
CA SER A 58 13.19 4.49 -40.34
C SER A 58 11.70 4.19 -40.46
N ALA A 59 11.16 4.24 -41.68
CA ALA A 59 9.79 3.80 -41.95
C ALA A 59 9.59 2.28 -41.82
N GLU A 60 10.68 1.51 -41.90
CA GLU A 60 10.63 0.04 -41.86
C GLU A 60 10.80 -0.53 -40.45
N HIS A 61 11.33 0.25 -39.49
CA HIS A 61 11.57 -0.18 -38.10
C HIS A 61 12.19 -1.59 -38.02
N LEU A 62 13.31 -1.77 -38.74
CA LEU A 62 13.98 -3.06 -38.88
C LEU A 62 14.93 -3.32 -37.71
N ALA A 63 14.76 -4.46 -37.03
CA ALA A 63 15.66 -5.00 -36.03
C ALA A 63 16.34 -6.29 -36.53
N GLU A 64 17.46 -6.65 -35.91
CA GLU A 64 18.29 -7.81 -36.30
C GLU A 64 18.12 -8.96 -35.31
N ILE A 65 17.97 -10.19 -35.82
CA ILE A 65 18.06 -11.39 -35.01
C ILE A 65 19.53 -11.78 -34.94
N THR A 66 20.12 -11.61 -33.76
CA THR A 66 21.56 -11.78 -33.49
C THR A 66 21.91 -13.16 -32.95
N GLY A 67 20.90 -13.94 -32.56
CA GLY A 67 21.06 -15.29 -32.07
C GLY A 67 19.74 -15.91 -31.65
N GLY A 68 19.81 -17.11 -31.09
CA GLY A 68 18.64 -17.86 -30.67
C GLY A 68 18.71 -19.33 -31.05
N ALA A 69 17.69 -20.07 -30.64
CA ALA A 69 17.52 -21.48 -30.96
C ALA A 69 16.06 -21.81 -31.28
N VAL A 70 15.89 -22.79 -32.16
CA VAL A 70 14.58 -23.34 -32.53
C VAL A 70 14.55 -24.84 -32.27
N SER A 71 13.45 -25.31 -31.68
CA SER A 71 13.12 -26.72 -31.62
C SER A 71 11.84 -26.97 -32.38
N TRP A 72 11.88 -27.86 -33.37
CA TRP A 72 10.72 -28.33 -34.10
C TRP A 72 10.63 -29.85 -33.93
N LYS A 73 9.93 -30.28 -32.87
CA LYS A 73 9.93 -31.68 -32.45
C LYS A 73 9.04 -32.54 -33.36
N PRO A 74 9.43 -33.80 -33.61
CA PRO A 74 10.61 -34.50 -33.06
C PRO A 74 11.91 -34.28 -33.85
N ASP A 75 11.84 -33.62 -35.01
CA ASP A 75 12.90 -33.67 -36.03
C ASP A 75 14.09 -32.73 -35.75
N ILE A 76 13.87 -31.65 -35.00
CA ILE A 76 14.87 -30.61 -34.72
C ILE A 76 14.81 -30.24 -33.23
N LEU A 77 15.93 -30.34 -32.54
CA LEU A 77 16.08 -30.01 -31.12
C LEU A 77 17.18 -28.97 -30.94
N GLY A 78 16.80 -27.72 -30.66
CA GLY A 78 17.73 -26.63 -30.33
C GLY A 78 18.66 -26.20 -31.48
N ALA A 79 18.20 -26.23 -32.73
CA ALA A 79 18.97 -25.71 -33.85
C ALA A 79 19.24 -24.21 -33.69
N ARG A 80 20.51 -23.81 -33.79
CA ARG A 80 20.90 -22.41 -33.70
C ARG A 80 20.34 -21.63 -34.89
N VAL A 81 19.80 -20.44 -34.61
CA VAL A 81 19.34 -19.52 -35.67
C VAL A 81 20.55 -18.94 -36.40
N ASP A 82 20.50 -18.97 -37.73
CA ASP A 82 21.54 -18.43 -38.60
C ASP A 82 21.62 -16.90 -38.46
N PRO A 83 22.83 -16.30 -38.51
CA PRO A 83 22.98 -14.85 -38.51
C PRO A 83 22.27 -14.19 -39.69
N GLY A 84 21.77 -12.96 -39.49
CA GLY A 84 21.13 -12.17 -40.55
C GLY A 84 19.60 -12.29 -40.62
N GLY A 85 18.98 -12.95 -39.64
CA GLY A 85 17.54 -12.86 -39.43
C GLY A 85 17.10 -11.42 -39.09
N ARG A 86 15.84 -11.11 -39.36
CA ARG A 86 15.27 -9.77 -39.28
C ARG A 86 13.92 -9.78 -38.59
N VAL A 87 13.61 -8.70 -37.90
CA VAL A 87 12.28 -8.40 -37.36
C VAL A 87 11.85 -7.03 -37.85
N THR A 88 10.76 -6.96 -38.61
CA THR A 88 10.15 -5.70 -39.04
C THR A 88 9.03 -5.38 -38.05
N MET A 89 9.18 -4.30 -37.27
CA MET A 89 8.25 -3.99 -36.19
C MET A 89 7.15 -3.02 -36.64
N PHE A 90 5.89 -3.36 -36.35
CA PHE A 90 4.72 -2.49 -36.53
C PHE A 90 4.50 -1.98 -37.97
N ARG A 91 4.73 -2.84 -38.96
CA ARG A 91 4.43 -2.54 -40.37
C ARG A 91 2.93 -2.38 -40.57
N ASP A 92 2.52 -1.30 -41.24
CA ASP A 92 1.11 -1.08 -41.56
C ASP A 92 0.57 -2.18 -42.49
N ALA A 93 -0.53 -2.81 -42.10
CA ALA A 93 -1.23 -3.81 -42.91
C ALA A 93 -2.15 -3.16 -43.95
N ASP A 94 -2.64 -1.96 -43.64
CA ASP A 94 -3.54 -1.18 -44.48
C ASP A 94 -3.35 0.33 -44.27
N ALA A 95 -3.99 1.15 -45.11
CA ALA A 95 -3.92 2.60 -45.05
C ALA A 95 -4.63 3.21 -43.82
N THR A 96 -5.44 2.45 -43.10
CA THR A 96 -6.18 2.92 -41.92
C THR A 96 -5.33 2.95 -40.66
N ARG A 97 -4.17 2.26 -40.66
CA ARG A 97 -3.25 2.07 -39.52
C ARG A 97 -3.85 1.35 -38.32
N LYS A 98 -5.09 0.87 -38.44
CA LYS A 98 -5.80 0.10 -37.42
C LYS A 98 -5.46 -1.39 -37.44
N ARG A 99 -4.67 -1.83 -38.42
CA ARG A 99 -4.07 -3.16 -38.48
C ARG A 99 -2.58 -3.07 -38.74
N LYS A 100 -1.78 -3.80 -37.96
CA LYS A 100 -0.30 -3.82 -38.09
C LYS A 100 0.26 -5.22 -37.99
N PHE A 101 1.43 -5.43 -38.58
CA PHE A 101 2.17 -6.67 -38.51
C PHE A 101 3.51 -6.49 -37.77
N ILE A 102 3.93 -7.52 -37.04
CA ILE A 102 5.32 -7.71 -36.65
C ILE A 102 5.82 -8.95 -37.39
N ASP A 103 6.71 -8.75 -38.35
CA ASP A 103 7.21 -9.79 -39.23
C ASP A 103 8.57 -10.30 -38.74
N PHE A 104 8.69 -11.60 -38.55
CA PHE A 104 9.92 -12.30 -38.21
C PHE A 104 10.39 -13.08 -39.44
N ALA A 105 11.65 -12.95 -39.82
CA ALA A 105 12.25 -13.71 -40.91
C ALA A 105 13.64 -14.19 -40.51
N PHE A 106 13.83 -15.49 -40.39
CA PHE A 106 15.12 -16.08 -40.01
C PHE A 106 15.27 -17.48 -40.58
N SER A 107 16.48 -18.01 -40.52
CA SER A 107 16.82 -19.34 -41.01
C SER A 107 17.50 -20.17 -39.94
N PHE A 108 17.41 -21.49 -40.04
CA PHE A 108 18.12 -22.42 -39.18
C PHE A 108 18.32 -23.77 -39.90
N PRO A 109 19.36 -24.53 -39.56
CA PRO A 109 19.62 -25.82 -40.18
C PRO A 109 18.66 -26.90 -39.67
N ASN A 110 18.28 -27.83 -40.55
CA ASN A 110 17.61 -29.07 -40.16
C ASN A 110 18.62 -30.18 -39.80
N ALA A 111 18.14 -31.36 -39.41
CA ALA A 111 18.98 -32.51 -39.04
C ALA A 111 19.94 -33.00 -40.15
N SER A 112 19.64 -32.70 -41.43
CA SER A 112 20.50 -33.02 -42.57
C SER A 112 21.46 -31.88 -42.97
N GLY A 113 21.50 -30.78 -42.22
CA GLY A 113 22.31 -29.60 -42.52
C GLY A 113 21.75 -28.69 -43.63
N ALA A 114 20.53 -28.96 -44.13
CA ALA A 114 19.87 -28.09 -45.09
C ALA A 114 19.17 -26.93 -44.37
N THR A 115 19.29 -25.73 -44.92
CA THR A 115 18.69 -24.52 -44.34
C THR A 115 17.17 -24.51 -44.52
N LEU A 116 16.46 -24.39 -43.40
CA LEU A 116 15.04 -24.05 -43.36
C LEU A 116 14.89 -22.55 -43.14
N SER A 117 14.04 -21.92 -43.94
CA SER A 117 13.63 -20.53 -43.69
C SER A 117 12.30 -20.50 -42.95
N CYS A 118 12.18 -19.59 -41.98
CA CYS A 118 11.00 -19.40 -41.17
C CYS A 118 10.53 -17.95 -41.30
N ARG A 119 9.23 -17.80 -41.58
CA ARG A 119 8.51 -16.53 -41.50
C ARG A 119 7.49 -16.61 -40.38
N GLY A 120 7.53 -15.66 -39.46
CA GLY A 120 6.55 -15.49 -38.40
C GLY A 120 5.81 -14.17 -38.55
N ILE A 121 4.50 -14.15 -38.35
CA ILE A 121 3.71 -12.91 -38.38
C ILE A 121 2.88 -12.83 -37.11
N LYS A 122 3.08 -11.75 -36.34
CA LYS A 122 2.08 -11.28 -35.37
C LYS A 122 1.17 -10.29 -36.07
N GLU A 123 -0.12 -10.52 -35.97
CA GLU A 123 -1.14 -9.63 -36.51
C GLU A 123 -1.80 -8.89 -35.37
N LEU A 124 -1.82 -7.56 -35.46
CA LEU A 124 -2.37 -6.67 -34.45
C LEU A 124 -3.61 -5.99 -35.02
N HIS A 125 -4.79 -6.23 -34.45
CA HIS A 125 -6.04 -5.60 -34.86
C HIS A 125 -7.04 -5.55 -33.69
N GLN A 126 -8.06 -4.70 -33.77
CA GLN A 126 -9.10 -4.59 -32.73
C GLN A 126 -10.44 -5.14 -33.23
N ASP A 127 -10.90 -6.27 -32.67
CA ASP A 127 -12.14 -6.97 -33.04
C ASP A 127 -13.01 -7.32 -31.81
N ASN A 128 -13.38 -6.29 -31.03
CA ASN A 128 -14.32 -6.33 -29.88
C ASN A 128 -13.91 -7.26 -28.71
N GLY A 129 -12.95 -6.83 -27.89
CA GLY A 129 -12.59 -7.50 -26.63
C GLY A 129 -11.24 -7.07 -26.04
N CYS A 130 -10.71 -7.86 -25.10
CA CYS A 130 -9.33 -7.74 -24.58
C CYS A 130 -8.31 -8.40 -25.54
N ASP A 131 -8.30 -7.99 -26.81
CA ASP A 131 -7.64 -8.73 -27.90
C ASP A 131 -6.12 -8.53 -27.95
N ALA A 132 -5.63 -7.40 -27.45
CA ALA A 132 -4.22 -7.02 -27.53
C ALA A 132 -3.24 -8.01 -26.87
N ALA A 133 -3.64 -8.67 -25.78
CA ALA A 133 -2.81 -9.68 -25.12
C ALA A 133 -2.66 -10.94 -25.98
N THR A 134 -3.69 -11.30 -26.72
CA THR A 134 -3.69 -12.47 -27.61
C THR A 134 -2.86 -12.20 -28.87
N ASP A 135 -3.00 -11.01 -29.45
CA ASP A 135 -2.30 -10.58 -30.66
C ASP A 135 -0.80 -10.42 -30.44
N LEU A 136 -0.41 -9.80 -29.32
CA LEU A 136 1.00 -9.61 -28.95
C LEU A 136 1.72 -10.93 -28.65
N THR A 137 0.97 -11.96 -28.26
CA THR A 137 1.51 -13.27 -27.87
C THR A 137 1.45 -14.31 -28.98
N THR A 138 0.68 -14.11 -30.05
CA THR A 138 0.45 -15.13 -31.09
C THR A 138 1.30 -14.87 -32.33
N ILE A 139 2.15 -15.82 -32.70
CA ILE A 139 2.94 -15.79 -33.95
C ILE A 139 2.46 -16.91 -34.88
N ASN A 140 2.00 -16.53 -36.07
CA ASN A 140 1.68 -17.44 -37.16
C ASN A 140 2.96 -17.77 -37.94
N LEU A 141 3.38 -19.02 -37.94
CA LEU A 141 4.62 -19.48 -38.55
C LEU A 141 4.40 -20.13 -39.91
N THR A 142 5.32 -19.90 -40.83
CA THR A 142 5.48 -20.59 -42.11
C THR A 142 6.93 -21.02 -42.25
N LEU A 143 7.16 -22.29 -42.52
CA LEU A 143 8.47 -22.90 -42.72
C LEU A 143 8.61 -23.30 -44.18
N GLU A 144 9.73 -22.97 -44.81
CA GLU A 144 10.04 -23.34 -46.19
C GLU A 144 11.42 -23.99 -46.30
N ALA A 145 11.50 -25.02 -47.14
CA ALA A 145 12.73 -25.70 -47.53
C ALA A 145 12.92 -25.55 -49.05
N GLY A 146 13.96 -24.86 -49.49
CA GLY A 146 14.23 -24.64 -50.92
C GLY A 146 13.07 -23.95 -51.67
N GLY A 147 12.38 -23.01 -51.02
CA GLY A 147 11.23 -22.27 -51.58
C GLY A 147 9.92 -23.07 -51.67
N LYS A 148 9.87 -24.25 -51.05
CA LYS A 148 8.64 -25.06 -50.93
C LYS A 148 8.17 -25.08 -49.48
N LEU A 149 6.85 -25.03 -49.28
CA LEU A 149 6.23 -25.10 -47.95
C LEU A 149 6.61 -26.41 -47.25
N ALA A 150 7.34 -26.30 -46.15
CA ALA A 150 7.73 -27.39 -45.27
C ALA A 150 6.74 -27.57 -44.11
N GLY A 151 6.08 -26.49 -43.67
CA GLY A 151 5.02 -26.55 -42.65
C GLY A 151 4.49 -25.19 -42.25
N THR A 152 3.36 -25.18 -41.55
CA THR A 152 2.80 -23.98 -40.90
C THR A 152 2.41 -24.31 -39.47
N GLY A 153 2.20 -23.28 -38.64
CA GLY A 153 1.75 -23.48 -37.26
C GLY A 153 1.55 -22.18 -36.50
N ILE A 154 1.20 -22.33 -35.23
CA ILE A 154 0.99 -21.20 -34.32
C ILE A 154 1.81 -21.46 -33.06
N VAL A 155 2.61 -20.47 -32.70
CA VAL A 155 3.28 -20.43 -31.40
C VAL A 155 2.75 -19.26 -30.59
N ARG A 156 2.64 -19.47 -29.28
CA ARG A 156 2.23 -18.44 -28.33
C ARG A 156 3.29 -18.24 -27.27
N SER A 157 3.50 -16.99 -26.88
CA SER A 157 4.18 -16.66 -25.63
C SER A 157 3.14 -16.60 -24.50
N ASN A 158 3.53 -16.94 -23.27
CA ASN A 158 2.67 -16.69 -22.11
C ASN A 158 2.63 -15.17 -21.85
N LEU A 159 1.50 -14.60 -21.41
CA LEU A 159 1.42 -13.20 -20.96
C LEU A 159 2.48 -12.89 -19.87
N LEU A 160 2.80 -13.85 -19.00
CA LEU A 160 3.89 -13.76 -18.04
C LEU A 160 5.28 -13.72 -18.69
N ASP A 161 5.47 -14.41 -19.82
CA ASP A 161 6.72 -14.39 -20.57
C ASP A 161 6.86 -13.10 -21.37
N PHE A 162 5.78 -12.55 -21.93
CA PHE A 162 5.77 -11.20 -22.50
C PHE A 162 6.18 -10.13 -21.47
N LEU A 163 5.63 -10.18 -20.25
CA LEU A 163 6.05 -9.27 -19.16
C LEU A 163 7.51 -9.48 -18.71
N ARG A 164 8.04 -10.72 -18.82
CA ARG A 164 9.48 -11.00 -18.63
C ARG A 164 10.33 -10.48 -19.78
N GLN A 165 9.86 -10.54 -21.03
CA GLN A 165 10.56 -9.99 -22.20
C GLN A 165 10.76 -8.48 -22.07
N VAL A 166 9.83 -7.78 -21.43
CA VAL A 166 10.08 -6.37 -21.11
C VAL A 166 11.26 -6.19 -20.14
N LYS A 167 11.46 -7.11 -19.19
CA LYS A 167 12.63 -7.10 -18.29
C LYS A 167 13.93 -7.53 -18.99
N THR A 168 13.88 -8.14 -20.18
CA THR A 168 15.08 -8.49 -20.97
C THR A 168 15.54 -7.36 -21.88
N CYS A 169 14.76 -6.28 -22.00
CA CYS A 169 15.15 -5.07 -22.71
C CYS A 169 16.36 -4.41 -22.02
N ARG A 170 17.53 -4.53 -22.67
CA ARG A 170 18.79 -3.93 -22.24
C ARG A 170 19.16 -2.83 -23.22
N ILE A 171 19.50 -1.67 -22.68
CA ILE A 171 20.09 -0.60 -23.49
C ILE A 171 21.57 -0.90 -23.66
N THR A 172 22.05 -0.83 -24.89
CA THR A 172 23.44 -1.09 -25.25
C THR A 172 24.12 0.20 -25.67
N GLY A 173 25.40 0.36 -25.35
CA GLY A 173 26.19 1.51 -25.77
C GLY A 173 25.96 2.81 -24.99
N ALA A 174 25.00 2.90 -24.07
CA ALA A 174 24.81 4.11 -23.25
C ALA A 174 26.03 4.40 -22.36
N GLN A 175 26.45 5.66 -22.30
CA GLN A 175 27.61 6.14 -21.55
C GLN A 175 27.24 6.73 -20.19
N SER A 176 25.95 6.94 -19.92
CA SER A 176 25.44 7.39 -18.62
C SER A 176 24.08 6.80 -18.28
N PRO A 177 23.71 6.74 -16.98
CA PRO A 177 22.37 6.32 -16.55
C PRO A 177 21.24 7.23 -17.08
N GLY A 178 21.53 8.50 -17.37
CA GLY A 178 20.58 9.43 -17.99
C GLY A 178 20.30 9.07 -19.45
N GLU A 179 21.38 8.79 -20.21
CA GLU A 179 21.31 8.35 -21.60
C GLU A 179 20.62 6.97 -21.73
N GLU A 180 20.92 6.05 -20.81
CA GLU A 180 20.23 4.75 -20.73
C GLU A 180 18.72 4.93 -20.51
N ARG A 181 18.34 5.81 -19.58
CA ARG A 181 16.93 6.09 -19.31
C ARG A 181 16.23 6.72 -20.51
N ALA A 182 16.83 7.76 -21.11
CA ALA A 182 16.27 8.45 -22.27
C ALA A 182 16.09 7.51 -23.47
N ALA A 183 17.05 6.62 -23.74
CA ALA A 183 16.96 5.63 -24.80
C ALA A 183 15.87 4.58 -24.51
N ARG A 184 15.77 4.12 -23.27
CA ARG A 184 14.72 3.19 -22.83
C ARG A 184 13.33 3.82 -22.98
N ASP A 185 13.17 5.05 -22.53
CA ASP A 185 11.90 5.79 -22.61
C ASP A 185 11.50 6.06 -24.06
N ALA A 186 12.47 6.37 -24.94
CA ALA A 186 12.20 6.56 -26.37
C ALA A 186 11.76 5.27 -27.07
N PHE A 187 12.45 4.14 -26.80
CA PHE A 187 12.07 2.85 -27.38
C PHE A 187 10.69 2.38 -26.88
N LEU A 188 10.42 2.49 -25.58
CA LEU A 188 9.13 2.13 -25.00
C LEU A 188 8.01 3.07 -25.43
N GLY A 189 8.31 4.37 -25.55
CA GLY A 189 7.39 5.38 -26.09
C GLY A 189 6.99 5.08 -27.53
N PHE A 190 7.93 4.65 -28.37
CA PHE A 190 7.66 4.18 -29.72
C PHE A 190 6.71 2.97 -29.74
N VAL A 191 7.02 1.91 -28.97
CA VAL A 191 6.17 0.70 -28.89
C VAL A 191 4.76 1.05 -28.44
N ASN A 192 4.62 1.85 -27.37
CA ASN A 192 3.33 2.30 -26.87
C ASN A 192 2.57 3.15 -27.91
N GLY A 193 3.25 4.03 -28.63
CA GLY A 193 2.67 4.84 -29.70
C GLY A 193 2.07 3.97 -30.80
N ARG A 194 2.81 2.95 -31.26
CA ARG A 194 2.34 2.02 -32.30
C ARG A 194 1.17 1.16 -31.87
N LEU A 195 1.13 0.75 -30.61
CA LEU A 195 0.00 -0.02 -30.06
C LEU A 195 -1.27 0.83 -29.92
N ARG A 196 -1.15 2.12 -29.59
CA ARG A 196 -2.30 3.05 -29.55
C ARG A 196 -2.92 3.34 -30.92
N GLU A 197 -2.15 3.23 -32.00
CA GLU A 197 -2.70 3.36 -33.36
C GLU A 197 -3.68 2.22 -33.66
N VAL A 198 -3.42 1.02 -33.12
CA VAL A 198 -4.22 -0.21 -33.34
C VAL A 198 -5.34 -0.35 -32.31
N TYR A 199 -5.02 -0.22 -31.02
CA TYR A 199 -5.93 -0.50 -29.90
C TYR A 199 -6.36 0.77 -29.17
N ASP A 200 -7.66 1.03 -29.14
CA ASP A 200 -8.26 2.19 -28.46
C ASP A 200 -8.10 2.13 -26.93
N TYR A 201 -7.92 0.93 -26.36
CA TYR A 201 -7.87 0.68 -24.90
C TYR A 201 -6.65 -0.16 -24.45
N PHE A 202 -5.45 0.15 -24.94
CA PHE A 202 -4.23 -0.51 -24.43
C PHE A 202 -3.65 0.23 -23.20
N PRO A 203 -3.51 -0.43 -22.03
CA PRO A 203 -2.84 0.19 -20.88
C PRO A 203 -1.38 0.48 -21.23
N LEU A 204 -0.89 1.65 -20.84
CA LEU A 204 0.52 2.02 -21.00
C LEU A 204 1.40 0.93 -20.38
N LEU A 205 2.31 0.34 -21.15
CA LEU A 205 3.24 -0.64 -20.59
C LEU A 205 4.16 0.04 -19.55
N PHE A 206 4.50 1.33 -19.72
CA PHE A 206 5.34 2.13 -18.82
C PHE A 206 4.93 3.61 -18.84
N ARG A 207 4.94 4.28 -17.68
CA ARG A 207 4.41 5.65 -17.48
C ARG A 207 5.45 6.55 -16.80
N GLU A 208 5.47 7.84 -17.16
CA GLU A 208 6.17 8.87 -16.39
C GLU A 208 5.40 9.23 -15.10
N PRO A 209 6.09 9.45 -13.97
CA PRO A 209 5.47 9.79 -12.70
C PRO A 209 5.04 11.27 -12.66
N GLY A 210 3.76 11.56 -12.36
CA GLY A 210 3.41 12.85 -11.74
C GLY A 210 2.04 13.48 -12.01
N ALA A 211 1.30 13.14 -13.07
CA ALA A 211 0.03 13.83 -13.37
C ALA A 211 -1.04 12.93 -13.99
N LEU A 212 -2.31 13.17 -13.62
CA LEU A 212 -3.48 12.62 -14.31
C LEU A 212 -3.61 13.21 -15.72
N THR A 213 -3.96 12.38 -16.70
CA THR A 213 -4.20 12.84 -18.08
C THR A 213 -5.44 13.73 -18.16
N PRO A 214 -5.60 14.56 -19.21
CA PRO A 214 -6.83 15.33 -19.44
C PRO A 214 -8.10 14.46 -19.43
N GLU A 215 -8.04 13.26 -19.99
CA GLU A 215 -9.14 12.29 -20.02
C GLU A 215 -9.45 11.79 -18.60
N GLN A 216 -8.44 11.41 -17.83
CA GLN A 216 -8.62 10.99 -16.43
C GLN A 216 -9.23 12.09 -15.57
N ARG A 217 -8.85 13.35 -15.80
CA ARG A 217 -9.47 14.51 -15.15
C ARG A 217 -10.96 14.65 -15.51
N LYS A 218 -11.31 14.46 -16.78
CA LYS A 218 -12.72 14.46 -17.22
C LYS A 218 -13.51 13.31 -16.57
N THR A 219 -12.94 12.11 -16.51
CA THR A 219 -13.56 10.96 -15.83
C THR A 219 -13.77 11.24 -14.35
N LEU A 220 -12.78 11.80 -13.65
CA LEU A 220 -12.90 12.16 -12.24
C LEU A 220 -13.99 13.22 -11.99
N LEU A 221 -14.09 14.23 -12.87
CA LEU A 221 -15.16 15.22 -12.87
C LEU A 221 -16.55 14.58 -13.06
N LEU A 222 -16.67 13.65 -14.01
CA LEU A 222 -17.90 12.88 -14.23
C LEU A 222 -18.25 12.08 -12.98
N CYS A 223 -17.29 11.37 -12.38
CA CYS A 223 -17.49 10.66 -11.12
C CYS A 223 -17.96 11.58 -9.99
N ALA A 224 -17.38 12.77 -9.83
CA ALA A 224 -17.83 13.74 -8.84
C ALA A 224 -19.31 14.12 -9.03
N ARG A 225 -19.73 14.36 -10.28
CA ARG A 225 -21.12 14.63 -10.63
C ARG A 225 -22.07 13.46 -10.42
N LEU A 226 -21.58 12.22 -10.36
CA LEU A 226 -22.41 11.01 -10.19
C LEU A 226 -22.45 10.52 -8.73
N LEU A 227 -21.39 10.76 -7.97
CA LEU A 227 -21.18 10.22 -6.61
C LEU A 227 -21.57 11.20 -5.49
N LEU A 228 -21.71 12.48 -5.80
CA LEU A 228 -22.28 13.50 -4.91
C LEU A 228 -23.80 13.66 -5.12
N PRO A 229 -24.51 14.38 -4.24
CA PRO A 229 -25.90 14.79 -4.49
C PRO A 229 -26.08 15.46 -5.85
N ALA A 230 -27.28 15.33 -6.43
CA ALA A 230 -27.60 15.95 -7.72
C ALA A 230 -27.60 17.49 -7.65
N SER A 231 -27.92 18.04 -6.47
CA SER A 231 -27.86 19.47 -6.18
C SER A 231 -27.01 19.69 -4.94
N LEU A 232 -26.00 20.56 -5.06
CA LEU A 232 -25.15 20.97 -3.94
C LEU A 232 -25.70 22.26 -3.32
N PRO A 233 -25.62 22.43 -1.98
CA PRO A 233 -26.04 23.67 -1.34
C PRO A 233 -25.24 24.86 -1.87
N PRO A 234 -25.87 26.04 -2.11
CA PRO A 234 -25.20 27.21 -2.67
C PRO A 234 -24.16 27.81 -1.72
N ASN A 235 -24.32 27.63 -0.41
CA ASN A 235 -23.37 28.03 0.63
C ASN A 235 -22.27 26.98 0.89
N GLY A 236 -22.32 25.83 0.21
CA GLY A 236 -21.35 24.76 0.33
C GLY A 236 -20.23 24.81 -0.72
N PRO A 237 -19.27 23.87 -0.64
CA PRO A 237 -18.31 23.65 -1.71
C PRO A 237 -19.01 23.30 -3.02
N GLN A 238 -18.56 23.89 -4.12
CA GLN A 238 -19.01 23.59 -5.48
C GLN A 238 -18.03 22.67 -6.19
N PHE A 239 -18.40 22.13 -7.35
CA PHE A 239 -17.54 21.19 -8.09
C PHE A 239 -16.12 21.71 -8.34
N ASP A 240 -15.96 23.01 -8.65
CA ASP A 240 -14.65 23.61 -8.87
C ASP A 240 -13.79 23.62 -7.58
N ASP A 241 -14.41 23.83 -6.41
CA ASP A 241 -13.72 23.75 -5.12
C ASP A 241 -13.21 22.32 -4.86
N ILE A 242 -14.01 21.31 -5.23
CA ILE A 242 -13.66 19.88 -5.06
C ILE A 242 -12.49 19.51 -5.97
N ILE A 243 -12.50 19.96 -7.23
CA ILE A 243 -11.40 19.73 -8.15
C ILE A 243 -10.13 20.43 -7.67
N ALA A 244 -10.22 21.67 -7.20
CA ALA A 244 -9.06 22.35 -6.61
C ALA A 244 -8.52 21.59 -5.40
N GLY A 245 -9.39 21.07 -4.53
CA GLY A 245 -9.01 20.21 -3.39
C GLY A 245 -8.33 18.91 -3.83
N LEU A 246 -8.87 18.24 -4.85
CA LEU A 246 -8.29 17.04 -5.45
C LEU A 246 -6.92 17.32 -6.08
N ASP A 247 -6.77 18.41 -6.82
CA ASP A 247 -5.49 18.81 -7.40
C ASP A 247 -4.44 19.06 -6.32
N ARG A 248 -4.83 19.75 -5.23
CA ARG A 248 -3.96 19.93 -4.06
C ARG A 248 -3.57 18.60 -3.42
N TYR A 249 -4.51 17.67 -3.26
CA TYR A 249 -4.24 16.33 -2.71
C TYR A 249 -3.27 15.55 -3.60
N LEU A 250 -3.54 15.47 -4.90
CA LEU A 250 -2.73 14.72 -5.88
C LEU A 250 -1.34 15.32 -6.05
N ALA A 251 -1.19 16.64 -5.99
CA ALA A 251 0.12 17.31 -6.06
C ALA A 251 1.05 16.97 -4.89
N ASN A 252 0.51 16.42 -3.79
CA ASN A 252 1.26 15.99 -2.62
C ASN A 252 1.28 14.45 -2.46
N ALA A 253 0.71 13.71 -3.41
CA ALA A 253 0.65 12.25 -3.39
C ALA A 253 1.96 11.60 -3.89
N SER A 254 2.23 10.37 -3.45
CA SER A 254 3.38 9.59 -3.93
C SER A 254 3.19 9.14 -5.38
N SER A 255 4.29 8.92 -6.11
CA SER A 255 4.21 8.42 -7.49
C SER A 255 3.55 7.04 -7.61
N SER A 256 3.73 6.17 -6.60
CA SER A 256 3.06 4.87 -6.52
C SER A 256 1.55 5.03 -6.47
N GLN A 257 1.06 5.93 -5.63
CA GLN A 257 -0.35 6.21 -5.47
C GLN A 257 -0.97 6.84 -6.72
N LEU A 258 -0.26 7.77 -7.39
CA LEU A 258 -0.71 8.34 -8.67
C LEU A 258 -0.86 7.28 -9.77
N GLY A 259 -0.04 6.22 -9.71
CA GLY A 259 -0.22 5.01 -10.52
C GLY A 259 -1.53 4.32 -10.20
N THR A 260 -1.76 3.99 -8.93
CA THR A 260 -2.99 3.31 -8.47
C THR A 260 -4.27 4.09 -8.78
N ILE A 261 -4.31 5.40 -8.53
CA ILE A 261 -5.48 6.25 -8.84
C ILE A 261 -5.73 6.28 -10.35
N SER A 262 -4.66 6.35 -11.15
CA SER A 262 -4.77 6.28 -12.60
C SER A 262 -5.36 4.95 -13.07
N ASP A 263 -4.94 3.84 -12.48
CA ASP A 263 -5.48 2.51 -12.80
C ASP A 263 -6.99 2.46 -12.50
N TRP A 264 -7.43 3.03 -11.36
CA TRP A 264 -8.85 3.15 -11.00
C TRP A 264 -9.63 4.01 -12.00
N LEU A 265 -9.12 5.18 -12.34
CA LEU A 265 -9.77 6.11 -13.28
C LEU A 265 -9.83 5.54 -14.69
N GLN A 266 -8.81 4.78 -15.10
CA GLN A 266 -8.81 4.08 -16.38
C GLN A 266 -9.87 2.97 -16.41
N ALA A 267 -9.94 2.14 -15.35
CA ALA A 267 -10.95 1.09 -15.24
C ALA A 267 -12.38 1.65 -15.29
N ILE A 268 -12.63 2.78 -14.61
CA ILE A 268 -13.93 3.45 -14.65
C ILE A 268 -14.20 4.16 -15.95
N GLY A 269 -13.19 4.75 -16.60
CA GLY A 269 -13.34 5.37 -17.93
C GLY A 269 -13.87 4.41 -18.98
N THR A 270 -13.54 3.12 -18.88
CA THR A 270 -14.10 2.07 -19.75
C THR A 270 -15.59 1.80 -19.48
N PHE A 271 -16.04 1.93 -18.23
CA PHE A 271 -17.43 1.73 -17.84
C PHE A 271 -18.30 2.99 -18.03
N LEU A 272 -17.72 4.17 -17.82
CA LEU A 272 -18.33 5.49 -17.92
C LEU A 272 -17.45 6.37 -18.81
N PRO A 273 -17.60 6.31 -20.14
CA PRO A 273 -16.81 7.13 -21.05
C PRO A 273 -17.00 8.61 -20.75
N ALA A 274 -15.92 9.39 -20.83
CA ALA A 274 -15.92 10.80 -20.48
C ALA A 274 -16.86 11.65 -21.38
N GLU A 275 -17.19 11.14 -22.58
CA GLU A 275 -18.14 11.73 -23.51
C GLU A 275 -19.61 11.38 -23.21
N ALA A 276 -19.92 10.69 -22.11
CA ALA A 276 -21.28 10.33 -21.76
C ALA A 276 -22.18 11.58 -21.66
N THR A 277 -23.15 11.68 -22.59
CA THR A 277 -24.02 12.85 -22.75
C THR A 277 -25.26 12.82 -21.83
N ASP A 278 -25.68 11.65 -21.36
CA ASP A 278 -26.84 11.48 -20.48
C ASP A 278 -26.42 11.21 -19.03
N LEU A 279 -26.21 12.28 -18.27
CA LEU A 279 -25.88 12.21 -16.84
C LEU A 279 -26.97 11.53 -16.00
N THR A 280 -28.23 11.59 -16.44
CA THR A 280 -29.35 10.98 -15.70
C THR A 280 -29.27 9.47 -15.78
N LEU A 281 -29.09 8.94 -17.00
CA LEU A 281 -28.90 7.51 -17.21
C LEU A 281 -27.64 7.00 -16.50
N CYS A 282 -26.52 7.71 -16.63
CA CYS A 282 -25.28 7.34 -15.92
C CYS A 282 -25.48 7.28 -14.40
N ARG A 283 -26.22 8.25 -13.82
CA ARG A 283 -26.51 8.25 -12.38
C ARG A 283 -27.37 7.06 -11.99
N ILE A 284 -28.37 6.67 -12.79
CA ILE A 284 -29.18 5.48 -12.54
C ILE A 284 -28.30 4.22 -12.52
N LEU A 285 -27.44 4.05 -13.52
CA LEU A 285 -26.53 2.90 -13.63
C LEU A 285 -25.54 2.83 -12.46
N VAL A 286 -24.90 3.94 -12.12
CA VAL A 286 -23.99 4.02 -10.96
C VAL A 286 -24.73 3.73 -9.66
N THR A 287 -25.94 4.25 -9.49
CA THR A 287 -26.75 4.00 -8.29
C THR A 287 -27.13 2.53 -8.17
N ALA A 288 -27.53 1.89 -9.28
CA ALA A 288 -27.82 0.47 -9.32
C ALA A 288 -26.56 -0.35 -8.95
N GLU A 289 -25.39 0.01 -9.49
CA GLU A 289 -24.11 -0.65 -9.18
C GLU A 289 -23.76 -0.56 -7.69
N LEU A 290 -23.87 0.64 -7.10
CA LEU A 290 -23.58 0.89 -5.69
C LEU A 290 -24.55 0.17 -4.74
N ASN A 291 -25.78 -0.09 -5.17
CA ASN A 291 -26.80 -0.78 -4.39
C ASN A 291 -26.78 -2.30 -4.51
N LYS A 292 -25.92 -2.88 -5.37
CA LYS A 292 -25.75 -4.34 -5.44
C LYS A 292 -25.35 -4.91 -4.08
N THR A 293 -26.01 -6.00 -3.68
CA THR A 293 -25.65 -6.76 -2.47
C THR A 293 -24.43 -7.65 -2.71
N GLU A 294 -24.28 -8.14 -3.94
CA GLU A 294 -23.13 -8.92 -4.37
C GLU A 294 -21.92 -8.03 -4.66
N ARG A 295 -20.74 -8.64 -4.60
CA ARG A 295 -19.49 -7.97 -4.93
C ARG A 295 -19.43 -7.66 -6.43
N SER A 296 -18.89 -6.49 -6.76
CA SER A 296 -18.59 -6.10 -8.14
C SER A 296 -17.27 -5.34 -8.17
N PRO A 297 -16.32 -5.69 -9.06
CA PRO A 297 -15.09 -4.92 -9.23
C PRO A 297 -15.34 -3.45 -9.55
N ILE A 298 -16.42 -3.15 -10.29
CA ILE A 298 -16.81 -1.76 -10.61
C ILE A 298 -17.27 -1.05 -9.33
N LYS A 299 -18.07 -1.72 -8.49
CA LYS A 299 -18.48 -1.18 -7.19
C LYS A 299 -17.28 -0.90 -6.29
N ASP A 300 -16.33 -1.82 -6.21
CA ASP A 300 -15.10 -1.67 -5.41
C ASP A 300 -14.32 -0.41 -5.84
N VAL A 301 -14.14 -0.21 -7.16
CA VAL A 301 -13.46 1.00 -7.69
C VAL A 301 -14.29 2.27 -7.48
N LEU A 302 -15.62 2.22 -7.66
CA LEU A 302 -16.50 3.36 -7.38
C LEU A 302 -16.46 3.77 -5.91
N GLN A 303 -16.31 2.84 -4.97
CA GLN A 303 -16.13 3.13 -3.55
C GLN A 303 -14.82 3.86 -3.25
N LEU A 304 -13.73 3.45 -3.89
CA LEU A 304 -12.42 4.09 -3.75
C LEU A 304 -12.45 5.51 -4.33
N ILE A 305 -13.05 5.70 -5.51
CA ILE A 305 -13.24 7.03 -6.11
C ILE A 305 -14.22 7.89 -5.30
N HIS A 306 -15.28 7.30 -4.73
CA HIS A 306 -16.18 8.01 -3.83
C HIS A 306 -15.42 8.58 -2.63
N THR A 307 -14.54 7.78 -2.01
CA THR A 307 -13.66 8.21 -0.90
C THR A 307 -12.78 9.39 -1.31
N LEU A 308 -12.17 9.33 -2.50
CA LEU A 308 -11.37 10.42 -3.07
C LEU A 308 -12.18 11.71 -3.28
N ILE A 309 -13.47 11.63 -3.59
CA ILE A 309 -14.32 12.80 -3.89
C ILE A 309 -14.92 13.41 -2.63
N VAL A 310 -15.45 12.60 -1.70
CA VAL A 310 -16.10 13.13 -0.49
C VAL A 310 -15.09 13.75 0.46
N PHE A 311 -13.87 13.22 0.51
CA PHE A 311 -12.83 13.75 1.38
C PHE A 311 -12.57 15.26 1.17
N PRO A 312 -12.18 15.75 -0.02
CA PRO A 312 -11.96 17.18 -0.26
C PRO A 312 -13.25 18.00 -0.17
N TYR A 313 -14.43 17.43 -0.43
CA TYR A 313 -15.70 18.14 -0.22
C TYR A 313 -15.88 18.53 1.25
N TYR A 314 -15.81 17.56 2.18
CA TYR A 314 -16.07 17.83 3.60
C TYR A 314 -14.87 18.43 4.33
N ALA A 315 -13.65 18.28 3.84
CA ALA A 315 -12.48 18.97 4.37
C ALA A 315 -12.46 20.47 4.03
N HIS A 316 -13.23 20.91 3.02
CA HIS A 316 -13.22 22.29 2.55
C HIS A 316 -13.91 23.25 3.54
N PRO A 317 -13.38 24.47 3.78
CA PRO A 317 -13.97 25.45 4.70
C PRO A 317 -15.44 25.80 4.52
N LYS A 318 -15.91 25.83 3.27
CA LYS A 318 -17.33 26.05 2.97
C LYS A 318 -18.25 24.93 3.50
N ALA A 319 -17.73 23.74 3.79
CA ALA A 319 -18.52 22.64 4.33
C ALA A 319 -18.75 22.75 5.86
N ASP A 320 -17.87 23.44 6.59
CA ASP A 320 -17.90 23.52 8.06
C ASP A 320 -19.28 23.91 8.60
N GLY A 321 -19.85 24.99 8.06
CA GLY A 321 -21.16 25.51 8.47
C GLY A 321 -22.31 24.57 8.12
N LEU A 322 -22.18 23.74 7.09
CA LEU A 322 -23.19 22.75 6.70
C LEU A 322 -23.26 21.60 7.70
N VAL A 323 -22.11 21.16 8.20
CA VAL A 323 -22.00 20.00 9.10
C VAL A 323 -21.98 20.39 10.58
N GLY A 324 -22.02 21.69 10.89
CA GLY A 324 -21.95 22.21 12.26
C GLY A 324 -20.56 22.05 12.90
N TYR A 325 -19.50 22.08 12.09
CA TYR A 325 -18.12 21.97 12.56
C TYR A 325 -17.50 23.36 12.76
N THR A 326 -16.61 23.47 13.74
CA THR A 326 -15.80 24.67 13.97
C THR A 326 -14.35 24.25 14.01
N ARG A 327 -13.54 24.75 13.07
CA ARG A 327 -12.09 24.47 13.06
C ARG A 327 -11.46 24.96 14.36
N PRO A 328 -10.61 24.15 15.01
CA PRO A 328 -9.92 24.54 16.22
C PRO A 328 -8.93 25.66 15.93
N VAL A 329 -8.85 26.61 16.86
CA VAL A 329 -7.70 27.52 16.96
C VAL A 329 -6.83 27.01 18.10
N HIS A 330 -5.52 27.06 17.92
CA HIS A 330 -4.57 26.57 18.89
C HIS A 330 -3.33 27.46 18.94
N THR A 331 -2.58 27.34 20.03
CA THR A 331 -1.31 28.03 20.21
C THR A 331 -0.19 27.00 20.33
N PRO A 332 0.76 26.95 19.37
CA PRO A 332 1.91 26.05 19.45
C PRO A 332 2.81 26.38 20.65
N ARG A 333 3.64 25.42 21.08
CA ARG A 333 4.69 25.67 22.08
C ARG A 333 5.86 26.45 21.49
N ASN A 334 5.97 26.50 20.17
CA ASN A 334 7.09 27.02 19.39
C ASN A 334 8.38 26.26 19.71
N THR A 335 8.31 24.92 19.67
CA THR A 335 9.51 24.09 19.78
C THR A 335 10.46 24.44 18.61
N PRO A 336 11.77 24.63 18.87
CA PRO A 336 12.74 24.90 17.81
C PRO A 336 12.76 23.80 16.75
N ASP A 337 13.03 24.18 15.50
CA ASP A 337 13.16 23.21 14.42
C ASP A 337 14.32 22.25 14.65
N LEU A 338 14.08 20.99 14.26
CA LEU A 338 15.15 20.00 14.19
C LEU A 338 16.06 20.33 12.99
N PRO A 339 17.38 20.36 13.17
CA PRO A 339 18.30 20.41 12.04
C PRO A 339 18.24 19.07 11.30
N VAL A 340 17.62 19.10 10.12
CA VAL A 340 17.56 17.97 9.19
C VAL A 340 18.53 18.21 8.03
N ALA A 341 19.31 17.20 7.70
CA ALA A 341 20.21 17.22 6.56
C ALA A 341 19.47 16.77 5.29
N GLN A 342 19.82 17.35 4.15
CA GLN A 342 19.30 16.93 2.83
C GLN A 342 20.01 15.67 2.32
N GLU A 343 21.21 15.39 2.82
CA GLU A 343 22.03 14.25 2.42
C GLU A 343 22.74 13.64 3.63
N PRO A 344 22.95 12.32 3.64
CA PRO A 344 23.79 11.70 4.64
C PRO A 344 25.26 12.11 4.42
N PRO A 345 26.00 12.46 5.49
CA PRO A 345 27.44 12.71 5.41
C PRO A 345 28.20 11.48 4.90
N ASP A 346 29.21 11.69 4.05
CA ASP A 346 30.09 10.61 3.55
C ASP A 346 31.09 10.18 4.64
N ARG A 347 30.59 9.37 5.58
CA ARG A 347 31.37 8.70 6.62
C ARG A 347 30.65 7.43 7.07
N ILE A 348 31.38 6.57 7.78
CA ILE A 348 30.82 5.39 8.43
C ILE A 348 30.26 5.81 9.79
N PHE A 349 29.00 5.47 10.05
CA PHE A 349 28.36 5.68 11.35
C PHE A 349 28.44 4.42 12.20
N ASP A 350 28.43 4.56 13.53
CA ASP A 350 28.32 3.39 14.42
C ASP A 350 26.97 2.72 14.23
N VAL A 351 25.89 3.50 14.09
CA VAL A 351 24.54 2.97 13.87
C VAL A 351 23.81 3.76 12.79
N VAL A 352 23.27 3.04 11.80
CA VAL A 352 22.35 3.58 10.80
C VAL A 352 20.95 3.03 11.07
N ILE A 353 19.98 3.92 11.32
CA ILE A 353 18.59 3.58 11.60
C ILE A 353 17.76 3.98 10.38
N ALA A 354 17.07 3.01 9.78
CA ALA A 354 16.15 3.23 8.67
C ALA A 354 14.71 3.34 9.20
N GLY A 355 14.11 4.51 9.10
CA GLY A 355 12.76 4.81 9.59
C GLY A 355 12.78 5.52 10.94
N SER A 356 12.05 6.64 11.01
CA SER A 356 12.00 7.52 12.18
C SER A 356 10.69 7.40 12.95
N GLY A 357 10.03 6.25 12.91
CA GLY A 357 8.81 6.00 13.66
C GLY A 357 9.01 6.01 15.19
N PRO A 358 8.00 5.58 15.97
CA PRO A 358 8.09 5.53 17.43
C PRO A 358 9.32 4.78 17.96
N ALA A 359 9.69 3.64 17.36
CA ALA A 359 10.91 2.92 17.72
C ALA A 359 12.19 3.66 17.29
N GLY A 360 12.28 4.07 16.01
CA GLY A 360 13.45 4.75 15.46
C GLY A 360 13.85 6.02 16.19
N THR A 361 12.86 6.87 16.56
CA THR A 361 13.15 8.09 17.34
C THR A 361 13.75 7.79 18.73
N LEU A 362 13.20 6.80 19.44
CA LEU A 362 13.70 6.38 20.75
C LEU A 362 15.11 5.78 20.64
N LEU A 363 15.33 4.88 19.67
CA LEU A 363 16.63 4.28 19.39
C LEU A 363 17.68 5.35 19.10
N ALA A 364 17.37 6.29 18.21
CA ALA A 364 18.27 7.38 17.86
C ALA A 364 18.70 8.18 19.09
N GLN A 365 17.76 8.50 19.98
CA GLN A 365 18.06 9.22 21.21
C GLN A 365 18.90 8.39 22.19
N ARG A 366 18.52 7.15 22.47
CA ARG A 366 19.22 6.30 23.46
C ARG A 366 20.64 5.97 23.01
N LEU A 367 20.83 5.64 21.74
CA LEU A 367 22.15 5.29 21.19
C LEU A 367 23.07 6.51 21.09
N SER A 368 22.55 7.68 20.68
CA SER A 368 23.34 8.91 20.66
C SER A 368 23.72 9.36 22.08
N ALA A 369 22.79 9.24 23.05
CA ALA A 369 23.08 9.53 24.44
C ALA A 369 24.15 8.60 25.06
N ALA A 370 24.31 7.39 24.52
CA ALA A 370 25.39 6.48 24.86
C ALA A 370 26.70 6.75 24.10
N GLY A 371 26.80 7.85 23.36
CA GLY A 371 28.01 8.28 22.67
C GLY A 371 28.24 7.64 21.30
N LYS A 372 27.27 6.91 20.74
CA LYS A 372 27.35 6.37 19.37
C LYS A 372 27.11 7.46 18.34
N SER A 373 27.83 7.43 17.23
CA SER A 373 27.49 8.22 16.05
C SER A 373 26.31 7.60 15.31
N VAL A 374 25.17 8.31 15.28
CA VAL A 374 23.91 7.80 14.74
C VAL A 374 23.46 8.58 13.51
N LEU A 375 23.09 7.86 12.46
CA LEU A 375 22.37 8.37 11.29
C LEU A 375 20.94 7.84 11.29
N LEU A 376 19.95 8.73 11.29
CA LEU A 376 18.53 8.41 11.19
C LEU A 376 18.00 8.82 9.81
N LEU A 377 17.53 7.85 9.03
CA LEU A 377 16.99 8.05 7.69
C LEU A 377 15.46 7.96 7.72
N GLU A 378 14.76 8.89 7.08
CA GLU A 378 13.30 8.85 6.93
C GLU A 378 12.89 9.12 5.49
N ALA A 379 11.98 8.30 4.95
CA ALA A 379 11.50 8.44 3.58
C ALA A 379 10.57 9.65 3.39
N GLY A 380 9.81 10.00 4.43
CA GLY A 380 8.93 11.16 4.45
C GLY A 380 9.61 12.49 4.80
N PRO A 381 8.88 13.61 4.71
CA PRO A 381 9.39 14.93 5.11
C PRO A 381 9.43 15.08 6.64
N TYR A 382 10.31 15.96 7.12
CA TYR A 382 10.17 16.62 8.40
C TYR A 382 9.17 17.76 8.28
N VAL A 383 8.15 17.71 9.13
CA VAL A 383 7.15 18.76 9.24
C VAL A 383 7.23 19.29 10.66
N PRO A 384 7.64 20.55 10.86
CA PRO A 384 7.52 21.18 12.17
C PRO A 384 6.05 21.19 12.60
N GLU A 385 5.73 20.53 13.71
CA GLU A 385 4.34 20.30 14.11
C GLU A 385 3.54 21.60 14.25
N ARG A 386 4.16 22.71 14.68
CA ARG A 386 3.52 24.04 14.74
C ARG A 386 2.99 24.60 13.42
N THR A 387 3.41 24.03 12.29
CA THR A 387 2.89 24.41 10.96
C THR A 387 1.59 23.66 10.61
N ILE A 388 1.27 22.59 11.34
CA ILE A 388 0.09 21.77 11.10
C ILE A 388 -1.15 22.49 11.60
N ASP A 389 -2.08 22.75 10.70
CA ASP A 389 -3.38 23.35 10.97
C ASP A 389 -4.52 22.36 10.66
N ALA A 390 -5.74 22.88 10.52
CA ALA A 390 -6.93 22.09 10.24
C ALA A 390 -7.15 21.80 8.74
N ASP A 391 -6.15 21.98 7.88
CA ASP A 391 -6.22 21.60 6.47
C ASP A 391 -6.04 20.08 6.29
N GLU A 392 -7.16 19.34 6.44
CA GLU A 392 -7.14 17.88 6.34
C GLU A 392 -6.58 17.40 5.00
N ILE A 393 -6.82 18.11 3.89
CA ILE A 393 -6.40 17.72 2.54
C ILE A 393 -4.89 17.67 2.46
N LEU A 394 -4.23 18.75 2.88
CA LEU A 394 -2.78 18.87 2.82
C LEU A 394 -2.10 17.85 3.73
N TRP A 395 -2.52 17.79 4.99
CA TRP A 395 -1.84 16.98 6.00
C TRP A 395 -2.10 15.49 5.83
N THR A 396 -3.29 15.09 5.36
CA THR A 396 -3.55 13.69 5.01
C THR A 396 -2.67 13.24 3.84
N ALA A 397 -2.53 14.07 2.80
CA ALA A 397 -1.69 13.74 1.65
C ALA A 397 -0.20 13.63 2.02
N ARG A 398 0.30 14.55 2.86
CA ARG A 398 1.73 14.62 3.20
C ARG A 398 2.17 13.64 4.27
N LEU A 399 1.32 13.38 5.28
CA LEU A 399 1.74 12.67 6.49
C LEU A 399 1.44 11.18 6.47
N TYR A 400 0.58 10.70 5.56
CA TYR A 400 0.23 9.28 5.48
C TYR A 400 0.89 8.60 4.27
N LYS A 401 1.25 7.33 4.45
CA LYS A 401 1.69 6.43 3.38
C LYS A 401 0.60 6.34 2.32
N ASP A 402 0.99 6.50 1.06
CA ASP A 402 0.08 6.56 -0.10
C ASP A 402 -1.15 7.46 0.17
N SER A 403 -0.92 8.59 0.86
CA SER A 403 -1.92 9.59 1.26
C SER A 403 -3.18 9.02 1.92
N ALA A 404 -3.02 7.98 2.75
CA ALA A 404 -4.11 7.27 3.44
C ALA A 404 -5.00 6.39 2.53
N LEU A 405 -4.51 5.98 1.36
CA LEU A 405 -5.20 5.04 0.46
C LEU A 405 -4.60 3.63 0.43
N GLN A 406 -3.54 3.37 1.21
CA GLN A 406 -2.93 2.05 1.29
C GLN A 406 -3.97 0.99 1.69
N GLN A 407 -3.98 -0.14 0.97
CA GLN A 407 -4.94 -1.24 1.14
C GLN A 407 -4.23 -2.53 1.56
N ALA A 408 -4.94 -3.37 2.31
CA ALA A 408 -4.59 -4.78 2.51
C ALA A 408 -5.68 -5.68 1.92
N ASN A 409 -5.27 -6.70 1.16
CA ASN A 409 -6.18 -7.68 0.58
C ASN A 409 -6.65 -8.68 1.65
N THR A 410 -7.95 -8.94 1.74
CA THR A 410 -8.55 -9.97 2.60
C THR A 410 -8.72 -11.31 1.90
N GLY A 411 -8.30 -11.43 0.64
CA GLY A 411 -8.35 -12.65 -0.17
C GLY A 411 -7.27 -12.67 -1.26
N ILE A 412 -7.15 -13.79 -1.99
CA ILE A 412 -6.15 -13.94 -3.06
C ILE A 412 -6.53 -13.00 -4.23
N PRO A 413 -5.62 -12.12 -4.68
CA PRO A 413 -5.84 -11.31 -5.88
C PRO A 413 -6.08 -12.21 -7.10
N LEU A 414 -7.24 -12.11 -7.73
CA LEU A 414 -7.51 -12.76 -9.02
C LEU A 414 -7.05 -11.83 -10.14
N PHE A 415 -6.15 -12.30 -11.01
CA PHE A 415 -5.70 -11.60 -12.23
C PHE A 415 -5.18 -10.16 -12.00
N GLY A 416 -4.52 -9.90 -10.86
CA GLY A 416 -3.96 -8.57 -10.57
C GLY A 416 -4.98 -7.49 -10.20
N ALA A 417 -6.28 -7.83 -10.12
CA ALA A 417 -7.28 -6.98 -9.50
C ALA A 417 -7.17 -7.06 -7.97
N GLN A 418 -7.31 -5.92 -7.30
CA GLN A 418 -7.38 -5.86 -5.83
C GLN A 418 -8.48 -6.82 -5.34
N GLY A 419 -8.13 -7.66 -4.37
CA GLY A 419 -9.12 -8.47 -3.66
C GLY A 419 -10.07 -7.57 -2.87
N PRO A 420 -11.03 -8.15 -2.12
CA PRO A 420 -11.68 -7.36 -1.10
C PRO A 420 -10.59 -6.81 -0.17
N SER A 421 -10.66 -5.54 0.17
CA SER A 421 -9.58 -4.86 0.85
C SER A 421 -10.10 -3.90 1.90
N PHE A 422 -9.24 -3.61 2.89
CA PHE A 422 -9.50 -2.55 3.85
C PHE A 422 -8.31 -1.60 3.94
N MET A 423 -8.61 -0.37 4.38
CA MET A 423 -7.61 0.68 4.52
C MET A 423 -6.62 0.35 5.65
N VAL A 424 -5.34 0.52 5.34
CA VAL A 424 -4.22 0.47 6.29
C VAL A 424 -3.65 1.88 6.42
N LEU A 425 -3.68 2.43 7.63
CA LEU A 425 -3.13 3.75 7.90
C LEU A 425 -1.72 3.62 8.49
N GLN A 426 -0.75 4.27 7.84
CA GLN A 426 0.63 4.40 8.33
C GLN A 426 1.12 5.83 8.12
N GLY A 427 1.87 6.38 9.09
CA GLY A 427 2.54 7.66 8.92
C GLY A 427 3.76 7.56 8.00
N ALA A 428 4.03 8.60 7.21
CA ALA A 428 5.13 8.72 6.26
C ALA A 428 5.78 10.11 6.36
N CYS A 429 6.34 10.41 7.53
CA CYS A 429 7.02 11.66 7.87
C CYS A 429 8.01 11.42 9.01
N VAL A 430 8.87 12.39 9.32
CA VAL A 430 9.75 12.30 10.50
C VAL A 430 8.91 12.15 11.78
N GLY A 431 9.12 11.06 12.52
CA GLY A 431 8.28 10.66 13.66
C GLY A 431 7.25 9.56 13.32
N GLY A 432 7.03 9.29 12.03
CA GLY A 432 6.14 8.26 11.51
C GLY A 432 4.72 8.31 12.10
N GLY A 433 4.19 7.14 12.46
CA GLY A 433 2.86 7.02 13.07
C GLY A 433 2.68 7.79 14.40
N GLY A 434 3.77 8.19 15.07
CA GLY A 434 3.70 9.00 16.29
C GLY A 434 3.18 10.43 16.06
N ILE A 435 3.27 10.94 14.82
CA ILE A 435 2.72 12.24 14.43
C ILE A 435 1.20 12.17 14.25
N VAL A 436 0.71 11.13 13.57
CA VAL A 436 -0.68 11.00 13.09
C VAL A 436 -1.56 10.07 13.92
N ASN A 437 -1.08 9.51 15.04
CA ASN A 437 -1.93 8.68 15.90
C ASN A 437 -2.72 9.51 16.95
N ASN A 438 -3.64 8.87 17.68
CA ASN A 438 -4.46 9.52 18.68
C ASN A 438 -3.83 9.56 20.09
N ALA A 439 -2.51 9.38 20.20
CA ALA A 439 -1.74 9.42 21.46
C ALA A 439 -2.09 8.33 22.51
N VAL A 440 -2.94 7.37 22.16
CA VAL A 440 -3.37 6.30 23.07
C VAL A 440 -2.21 5.38 23.41
N CYS A 441 -2.07 5.04 24.69
CA CYS A 441 -0.99 4.23 25.21
C CYS A 441 -1.53 3.03 26.01
N PHE A 442 -1.25 1.81 25.57
CA PHE A 442 -1.53 0.58 26.32
C PHE A 442 -0.28 -0.25 26.50
N ARG A 443 -0.15 -0.85 27.69
CA ARG A 443 0.76 -1.98 27.87
C ARG A 443 0.17 -3.22 27.21
N LEU A 444 1.03 -4.15 26.80
CA LEU A 444 0.62 -5.44 26.27
C LEU A 444 -0.18 -6.20 27.35
N PRO A 445 -1.42 -6.63 27.08
CA PRO A 445 -2.20 -7.39 28.05
C PRO A 445 -1.48 -8.67 28.49
N PRO A 446 -1.54 -9.09 29.77
CA PRO A 446 -0.78 -10.23 30.27
C PRO A 446 -1.11 -11.54 29.54
N GLN A 447 -2.38 -11.75 29.19
CA GLN A 447 -2.83 -12.91 28.42
C GLN A 447 -2.21 -12.90 27.02
N ARG A 448 -2.03 -11.72 26.41
CA ARG A 448 -1.40 -11.60 25.10
C ARG A 448 0.11 -11.82 25.17
N LEU A 449 0.78 -11.32 26.23
CA LEU A 449 2.19 -11.61 26.48
C LEU A 449 2.42 -13.11 26.64
N ALA A 450 1.56 -13.82 27.39
CA ALA A 450 1.64 -15.27 27.53
C ALA A 450 1.51 -16.00 26.17
N GLN A 451 0.62 -15.53 25.28
CA GLN A 451 0.49 -16.08 23.92
C GLN A 451 1.71 -15.78 23.03
N TRP A 452 2.34 -14.63 23.19
CA TRP A 452 3.60 -14.34 22.51
C TRP A 452 4.71 -15.29 23.01
N GLN A 453 4.79 -15.50 24.32
CA GLN A 453 5.77 -16.41 24.92
C GLN A 453 5.55 -17.87 24.50
N SER A 454 4.29 -18.30 24.32
CA SER A 454 4.00 -19.67 23.84
C SER A 454 4.47 -19.94 22.41
N VAL A 455 4.73 -18.90 21.63
CA VAL A 455 5.34 -19.01 20.28
C VAL A 455 6.80 -18.56 20.25
N GLY A 456 7.47 -18.58 21.41
CA GLY A 456 8.92 -18.37 21.52
C GLY A 456 9.37 -16.92 21.64
N PHE A 457 8.48 -15.97 21.96
CA PHE A 457 8.88 -14.58 22.25
C PHE A 457 9.81 -14.51 23.48
N PRO A 458 11.05 -14.01 23.33
CA PRO A 458 12.11 -14.25 24.33
C PRO A 458 12.24 -13.15 25.40
N ILE A 459 11.62 -11.98 25.21
CA ILE A 459 11.81 -10.86 26.15
C ILE A 459 11.11 -11.15 27.47
N SER A 460 11.84 -10.99 28.58
CA SER A 460 11.30 -11.25 29.91
C SER A 460 10.22 -10.22 30.29
N PRO A 461 9.16 -10.62 31.03
CA PRO A 461 8.14 -9.69 31.52
C PRO A 461 8.74 -8.54 32.34
N GLY A 462 9.80 -8.81 33.12
CA GLY A 462 10.48 -7.80 33.94
C GLY A 462 11.20 -6.73 33.11
N ASN A 463 11.94 -7.13 32.07
CA ASN A 463 12.61 -6.18 31.17
C ASN A 463 11.57 -5.33 30.43
N LEU A 464 10.50 -5.98 29.95
CA LEU A 464 9.41 -5.29 29.25
C LEU A 464 8.70 -4.28 30.17
N ALA A 465 8.43 -4.64 31.43
CA ALA A 465 7.82 -3.73 32.41
C ALA A 465 8.73 -2.51 32.71
N ALA A 466 10.02 -2.74 32.94
CA ALA A 466 10.98 -1.66 33.16
C ALA A 466 11.08 -0.71 31.95
N ALA A 467 11.01 -1.27 30.73
CA ALA A 467 10.97 -0.51 29.50
C ALA A 467 9.69 0.32 29.37
N TYR A 468 8.52 -0.22 29.72
CA TYR A 468 7.27 0.53 29.78
C TYR A 468 7.37 1.73 30.72
N ASP A 469 7.90 1.54 31.93
CA ASP A 469 8.06 2.61 32.92
C ASP A 469 9.01 3.71 32.45
N SER A 470 10.09 3.33 31.76
CA SER A 470 11.04 4.26 31.13
C SER A 470 10.35 5.15 30.09
N VAL A 471 9.59 4.53 29.18
CA VAL A 471 8.83 5.25 28.13
C VAL A 471 7.71 6.11 28.74
N ALA A 472 7.00 5.63 29.77
CA ALA A 472 5.95 6.41 30.42
C ALA A 472 6.46 7.71 31.02
N ARG A 473 7.65 7.68 31.65
CA ARG A 473 8.28 8.88 32.20
C ARG A 473 8.68 9.87 31.12
N ASP A 474 9.33 9.40 30.05
CA ASP A 474 9.76 10.26 28.94
C ASP A 474 8.57 10.93 28.25
N LEU A 475 7.53 10.17 27.97
CA LEU A 475 6.37 10.63 27.22
C LEU A 475 5.27 11.20 28.12
N LYS A 476 5.47 11.27 29.44
CA LYS A 476 4.49 11.77 30.42
C LYS A 476 3.12 11.10 30.30
N ILE A 477 3.09 9.77 30.11
CA ILE A 477 1.85 9.00 29.93
C ILE A 477 0.97 9.12 31.18
N LYS A 478 -0.29 9.51 30.99
CA LYS A 478 -1.26 9.72 32.08
C LYS A 478 -2.71 9.62 31.57
N PRO A 479 -3.73 9.52 32.46
CA PRO A 479 -5.13 9.55 32.05
C PRO A 479 -5.50 10.79 31.22
N ALA A 480 -6.42 10.62 30.26
CA ALA A 480 -6.80 11.64 29.30
C ALA A 480 -7.30 12.95 29.96
N SER A 481 -8.07 12.84 31.04
CA SER A 481 -8.55 14.02 31.80
C SER A 481 -7.43 14.82 32.45
N GLU A 482 -6.28 14.19 32.73
CA GLU A 482 -5.11 14.81 33.39
C GLU A 482 -4.07 15.33 32.39
N ALA A 483 -4.19 14.93 31.12
CA ALA A 483 -3.30 15.35 30.05
C ALA A 483 -3.63 16.75 29.48
N GLY A 484 -4.79 17.29 29.83
CA GLY A 484 -5.31 18.53 29.29
C GLY A 484 -4.99 19.80 30.07
N ALA A 485 -5.13 20.95 29.42
CA ALA A 485 -5.29 22.23 30.14
C ALA A 485 -6.65 22.24 30.90
N PRO A 486 -6.84 23.13 31.90
CA PRO A 486 -8.13 23.28 32.56
C PRO A 486 -9.27 23.44 31.53
N GLY A 487 -10.31 22.61 31.65
CA GLY A 487 -11.44 22.59 30.69
C GLY A 487 -11.23 21.71 29.46
N VAL A 488 -10.25 20.78 29.47
CA VAL A 488 -10.06 19.80 28.40
C VAL A 488 -11.36 19.06 28.08
N ARG A 489 -11.69 19.03 26.79
CA ARG A 489 -12.83 18.28 26.26
C ARG A 489 -12.37 16.89 25.86
N LEU A 490 -12.96 15.88 26.47
CA LEU A 490 -12.82 14.48 26.08
C LEU A 490 -13.94 14.11 25.08
N ASN A 491 -13.70 13.10 24.24
CA ASN A 491 -14.73 12.57 23.34
C ASN A 491 -16.02 12.27 24.13
N PRO A 492 -17.19 12.84 23.78
CA PRO A 492 -18.42 12.68 24.56
C PRO A 492 -19.14 11.33 24.37
N ALA A 493 -18.68 10.46 23.47
CA ALA A 493 -19.34 9.19 23.15
C ALA A 493 -19.54 8.27 24.36
N TRP A 494 -18.66 8.33 25.36
CA TRP A 494 -18.78 7.52 26.60
C TRP A 494 -20.10 7.74 27.35
N LYS A 495 -20.71 8.93 27.23
CA LYS A 495 -21.99 9.23 27.88
C LYS A 495 -23.09 8.28 27.40
N PHE A 496 -23.08 7.96 26.11
CA PHE A 496 -24.04 7.05 25.49
C PHE A 496 -23.74 5.57 25.77
N LEU A 497 -22.56 5.26 26.32
CA LEU A 497 -22.17 3.90 26.71
C LEU A 497 -22.42 3.63 28.20
N THR A 498 -22.61 4.69 29.00
CA THR A 498 -22.67 4.63 30.47
C THR A 498 -23.84 3.79 30.99
N ASN A 499 -24.98 3.80 30.30
CA ASN A 499 -26.16 3.02 30.71
C ASN A 499 -25.91 1.50 30.63
N LYS A 500 -25.00 1.05 29.77
CA LYS A 500 -24.65 -0.36 29.60
C LYS A 500 -23.39 -0.76 30.37
N PHE A 501 -22.37 0.10 30.41
CA PHE A 501 -21.05 -0.23 30.97
C PHE A 501 -20.75 0.44 32.32
N GLY A 502 -21.61 1.33 32.81
CA GLY A 502 -21.33 2.18 33.95
C GLY A 502 -20.45 3.38 33.60
N ALA A 503 -20.19 4.24 34.59
CA ALA A 503 -19.35 5.42 34.42
C ALA A 503 -17.89 5.03 34.16
N PRO A 504 -17.15 5.80 33.34
CA PRO A 504 -15.75 5.50 33.08
C PRO A 504 -14.89 5.64 34.33
N GLY A 505 -14.07 4.63 34.61
CA GLY A 505 -13.01 4.70 35.62
C GLY A 505 -11.75 5.39 35.10
N LYS A 506 -10.81 5.69 36.01
CA LYS A 506 -9.45 6.08 35.65
C LYS A 506 -8.53 4.87 35.67
N PRO A 507 -7.85 4.52 34.56
CA PRO A 507 -6.95 3.36 34.55
C PRO A 507 -5.66 3.68 35.31
N PRO A 508 -5.03 2.67 35.95
CA PRO A 508 -3.66 2.81 36.43
C PRO A 508 -2.69 2.87 35.24
N VAL A 509 -1.55 3.56 35.41
CA VAL A 509 -0.47 3.60 34.40
C VAL A 509 0.34 2.28 34.38
N GLY A 510 0.31 1.55 35.49
CA GLY A 510 1.06 0.31 35.71
C GLY A 510 0.43 -0.88 34.99
N ASP A 511 -0.64 -1.45 35.53
CA ASP A 511 -1.23 -2.67 35.01
C ASP A 511 -2.43 -2.41 34.11
N PRO A 512 -2.74 -3.29 33.13
CA PRO A 512 -3.99 -3.20 32.39
C PRO A 512 -5.19 -3.31 33.33
N PRO A 513 -6.24 -2.50 33.13
CA PRO A 513 -7.40 -2.52 34.02
C PRO A 513 -8.23 -3.79 33.87
N GLU A 514 -9.00 -4.13 34.91
CA GLU A 514 -10.05 -5.15 34.87
C GLU A 514 -11.13 -4.77 33.83
N PRO A 515 -11.96 -5.73 33.35
CA PRO A 515 -13.04 -5.45 32.40
C PRO A 515 -13.93 -4.27 32.83
N GLY A 516 -14.25 -3.39 31.89
CA GLY A 516 -15.03 -2.18 32.17
C GLY A 516 -14.67 -1.00 31.26
N LEU A 517 -15.39 0.11 31.45
CA LEU A 517 -15.17 1.37 30.73
C LEU A 517 -14.17 2.26 31.49
N TYR A 518 -13.14 2.75 30.81
CA TYR A 518 -12.08 3.59 31.39
C TYR A 518 -11.71 4.75 30.47
N GLU A 519 -11.12 5.80 31.03
CA GLU A 519 -10.33 6.77 30.25
C GLU A 519 -9.15 6.10 29.54
N CYS A 520 -8.68 6.68 28.43
CA CYS A 520 -7.40 6.30 27.84
C CYS A 520 -6.25 6.82 28.69
N LEU A 521 -5.14 6.08 28.72
CA LEU A 521 -3.83 6.68 28.96
C LEU A 521 -3.34 7.31 27.65
N VAL A 522 -2.76 8.51 27.75
CA VAL A 522 -2.27 9.25 26.58
C VAL A 522 -0.89 9.87 26.79
N ASN A 523 -0.09 9.97 25.72
CA ASN A 523 1.14 10.76 25.69
C ASN A 523 0.88 12.19 25.22
N ILE A 524 0.23 12.98 26.08
CA ILE A 524 -0.07 14.39 25.84
C ILE A 524 0.22 15.21 27.10
N ASP A 525 0.72 16.44 26.91
CA ASP A 525 1.03 17.35 28.00
C ASP A 525 0.44 18.75 27.72
N GLY A 526 -0.66 19.08 28.39
CA GLY A 526 -1.39 20.33 28.21
C GLY A 526 -2.20 20.36 26.91
N CYS A 527 -3.01 19.34 26.65
CA CYS A 527 -3.93 19.29 25.49
C CYS A 527 -4.80 20.56 25.41
N GLN A 528 -4.90 21.14 24.21
CA GLN A 528 -5.82 22.25 23.90
C GLN A 528 -7.13 21.79 23.27
N SER A 529 -7.40 20.47 23.28
CA SER A 529 -8.61 19.89 22.70
C SER A 529 -8.80 20.29 21.23
N THR A 530 -7.80 20.12 20.37
CA THR A 530 -7.92 20.51 18.95
C THR A 530 -8.69 19.50 18.11
N GLY A 531 -8.79 18.23 18.52
CA GLY A 531 -9.48 17.21 17.72
C GLY A 531 -8.80 16.86 16.39
N LEU A 532 -7.54 17.26 16.20
CA LEU A 532 -6.77 17.05 14.97
C LEU A 532 -5.69 15.96 15.12
N CYS A 533 -5.76 15.10 16.14
CA CYS A 533 -4.67 14.19 16.47
C CYS A 533 -4.30 13.27 15.29
N ASN A 534 -5.25 12.91 14.45
CA ASN A 534 -5.04 12.11 13.24
C ASN A 534 -4.38 12.87 12.07
N VAL A 535 -4.51 14.19 12.00
CA VAL A 535 -3.81 15.00 10.98
C VAL A 535 -2.54 15.69 11.50
N GLY A 536 -2.24 15.52 12.80
CA GLY A 536 -1.05 16.05 13.47
C GLY A 536 -1.37 17.08 14.56
N CYS A 537 -0.50 17.18 15.56
CA CYS A 537 -0.73 18.06 16.71
C CYS A 537 -0.09 19.45 16.51
N GLY A 538 -0.78 20.35 15.80
CA GLY A 538 -0.37 21.75 15.61
C GLY A 538 0.06 22.50 16.86
N SER A 539 -0.51 22.15 18.02
CA SER A 539 -0.19 22.76 19.30
C SER A 539 1.11 22.27 19.97
N GLU A 540 1.78 21.25 19.39
CA GLU A 540 3.02 20.62 19.91
C GLU A 540 2.86 20.02 21.31
N ARG A 541 1.63 19.59 21.65
CA ARG A 541 1.28 19.05 22.98
C ARG A 541 1.35 17.53 23.05
N LYS A 542 1.34 16.85 21.91
CA LYS A 542 1.54 15.39 21.84
C LYS A 542 3.01 15.11 22.12
N THR A 543 3.31 14.43 23.23
CA THR A 543 4.67 14.08 23.64
C THR A 543 5.13 12.85 22.84
N ASN A 544 5.32 13.03 21.54
CA ASN A 544 5.80 12.01 20.61
C ASN A 544 7.33 12.06 20.47
N GLY A 545 7.89 11.24 19.57
CA GLY A 545 9.33 11.17 19.38
C GLY A 545 9.97 12.42 18.80
N VAL A 546 9.25 13.21 18.01
CA VAL A 546 9.74 14.49 17.47
C VAL A 546 9.82 15.55 18.57
N GLN A 547 8.89 15.55 19.53
CA GLN A 547 8.90 16.51 20.65
C GLN A 547 9.84 16.10 21.79
N VAL A 548 10.06 14.80 22.01
CA VAL A 548 10.79 14.30 23.20
C VAL A 548 12.17 13.75 22.86
N TYR A 549 12.28 12.89 21.84
CA TYR A 549 13.49 12.10 21.60
C TYR A 549 14.45 12.78 20.62
N LEU A 550 13.96 13.20 19.45
CA LEU A 550 14.83 13.75 18.40
C LEU A 550 15.58 15.02 18.81
N PRO A 551 15.02 15.98 19.56
CA PRO A 551 15.78 17.15 20.01
C PRO A 551 16.98 16.74 20.87
N ARG A 552 16.80 15.73 21.72
CA ARG A 552 17.88 15.17 22.57
C ARG A 552 18.88 14.36 21.75
N ALA A 553 18.42 13.62 20.74
CA ALA A 553 19.29 12.85 19.84
C ALA A 553 20.22 13.79 19.04
N VAL A 554 19.65 14.84 18.45
CA VAL A 554 20.40 15.87 17.71
C VAL A 554 21.38 16.59 18.63
N ALA A 555 20.96 16.98 19.84
CA ALA A 555 21.86 17.61 20.81
C ALA A 555 23.05 16.70 21.18
N ALA A 556 22.88 15.39 21.09
CA ALA A 556 23.93 14.38 21.28
C ALA A 556 24.69 14.02 19.99
N GLY A 557 24.44 14.70 18.86
CA GLY A 557 25.17 14.52 17.60
C GLY A 557 24.52 13.57 16.58
N CYS A 558 23.27 13.16 16.76
CA CYS A 558 22.52 12.40 15.76
C CYS A 558 22.30 13.23 14.49
N VAL A 559 22.52 12.62 13.33
CA VAL A 559 22.20 13.20 12.02
C VAL A 559 20.88 12.64 11.54
N ILE A 560 19.92 13.51 11.19
CA ILE A 560 18.62 13.13 10.63
C ILE A 560 18.60 13.52 9.16
N VAL A 561 18.18 12.62 8.29
CA VAL A 561 17.98 12.87 6.85
C VAL A 561 16.53 12.55 6.49
N GLU A 562 15.80 13.56 6.03
CA GLU A 562 14.44 13.41 5.48
C GLU A 562 14.49 13.06 3.98
N HIS A 563 13.35 12.65 3.41
CA HIS A 563 13.27 12.24 2.00
C HIS A 563 14.32 11.18 1.59
N ALA A 564 14.74 10.36 2.53
CA ALA A 564 15.78 9.34 2.43
C ALA A 564 15.16 7.94 2.53
N GLU A 565 14.70 7.42 1.40
CA GLU A 565 14.04 6.13 1.32
C GLU A 565 15.04 5.00 1.06
N VAL A 566 15.22 4.11 2.04
CA VAL A 566 16.05 2.90 1.90
C VAL A 566 15.45 1.97 0.84
N GLN A 567 16.18 1.75 -0.25
CA GLN A 567 15.75 0.93 -1.37
C GLN A 567 16.23 -0.52 -1.23
N GLU A 568 17.48 -0.72 -0.85
CA GLU A 568 18.18 -2.01 -0.89
C GLU A 568 19.28 -2.09 0.17
N ILE A 569 19.54 -3.30 0.66
CA ILE A 569 20.60 -3.65 1.61
C ILE A 569 21.70 -4.43 0.88
N HIS A 570 22.95 -3.98 1.03
CA HIS A 570 24.13 -4.63 0.46
C HIS A 570 24.89 -5.40 1.53
N THR A 571 25.11 -6.68 1.27
CA THR A 571 25.91 -7.57 2.11
C THR A 571 27.40 -7.36 1.84
N ALA A 572 28.22 -7.62 2.85
CA ALA A 572 29.67 -7.72 2.71
C ALA A 572 30.05 -9.13 2.25
N ASP A 573 31.23 -9.28 1.66
CA ASP A 573 31.83 -10.59 1.41
C ASP A 573 31.96 -11.37 2.71
N ASP A 574 31.45 -12.60 2.71
CA ASP A 574 31.35 -13.41 3.92
C ASP A 574 32.71 -13.94 4.40
N ASN A 575 33.73 -14.04 3.54
CA ASN A 575 35.09 -14.52 3.85
C ASN A 575 35.11 -15.80 4.71
N GLY A 576 34.09 -16.66 4.60
CA GLY A 576 33.91 -17.87 5.41
C GLY A 576 33.42 -17.64 6.85
N ALA A 577 32.98 -16.44 7.21
CA ALA A 577 32.37 -16.14 8.51
C ALA A 577 31.02 -16.88 8.68
N PRO A 578 30.68 -17.32 9.90
CA PRO A 578 29.44 -18.05 10.16
C PRO A 578 28.18 -17.18 10.02
N LEU A 579 28.32 -15.87 10.16
CA LEU A 579 27.25 -14.89 9.99
C LEU A 579 27.66 -13.87 8.91
N ARG A 580 26.71 -13.51 8.05
CA ARG A 580 26.88 -12.44 7.08
C ARG A 580 26.90 -11.08 7.78
N ALA A 581 27.44 -10.07 7.10
CA ALA A 581 27.39 -8.69 7.54
C ALA A 581 26.77 -7.82 6.44
N VAL A 582 26.09 -6.76 6.84
CA VAL A 582 25.67 -5.68 5.94
C VAL A 582 26.81 -4.68 5.84
N ALA A 583 27.15 -4.29 4.63
CA ALA A 583 28.16 -3.27 4.34
C ALA A 583 27.53 -1.89 4.18
N ALA A 584 26.36 -1.81 3.53
CA ALA A 584 25.75 -0.54 3.17
C ALA A 584 24.26 -0.64 2.82
N LEU A 585 23.60 0.52 2.77
CA LEU A 585 22.24 0.70 2.26
C LEU A 585 22.26 1.59 1.01
N THR A 586 21.53 1.21 -0.04
CA THR A 586 21.13 2.15 -1.10
C THR A 586 19.98 2.99 -0.59
N VAL A 587 20.15 4.31 -0.59
CA VAL A 587 19.16 5.28 -0.14
C VAL A 587 18.78 6.18 -1.31
N ARG A 588 17.50 6.27 -1.62
CA ARG A 588 16.96 7.22 -2.59
C ARG A 588 16.62 8.52 -1.87
N LEU A 589 17.24 9.62 -2.30
CA LEU A 589 17.04 10.96 -1.79
C LEU A 589 15.98 11.71 -2.62
N SER A 590 15.67 12.94 -2.17
CA SER A 590 14.88 13.89 -2.95
C SER A 590 15.44 14.08 -4.37
N GLY A 591 14.56 14.28 -5.35
CA GLY A 591 14.92 14.36 -6.77
C GLY A 591 15.31 13.03 -7.43
N GLY A 592 15.20 11.90 -6.71
CA GLY A 592 15.40 10.56 -7.26
C GLY A 592 16.86 10.08 -7.32
N ARG A 593 17.82 10.91 -6.87
CA ARG A 593 19.23 10.51 -6.75
C ARG A 593 19.40 9.42 -5.70
N THR A 594 20.29 8.47 -5.94
CA THR A 594 20.63 7.41 -5.00
C THR A 594 22.03 7.61 -4.42
N VAL A 595 22.20 7.29 -3.15
CA VAL A 595 23.49 7.31 -2.43
C VAL A 595 23.69 6.00 -1.67
N LEU A 596 24.95 5.69 -1.38
CA LEU A 596 25.32 4.52 -0.58
C LEU A 596 25.67 4.96 0.83
N VAL A 597 24.96 4.44 1.84
CA VAL A 597 25.18 4.76 3.24
C VAL A 597 25.85 3.59 3.94
N ARG A 598 26.97 3.84 4.62
CA ARG A 598 27.77 2.83 5.34
C ARG A 598 27.61 2.97 6.85
N GLY A 599 27.66 1.85 7.57
CA GLY A 599 27.53 1.79 9.02
C GLY A 599 28.13 0.53 9.61
N GLN A 600 28.37 0.52 10.92
CA GLN A 600 28.82 -0.68 11.63
C GLN A 600 27.63 -1.56 12.02
N GLU A 601 26.55 -0.97 12.54
CA GLU A 601 25.27 -1.63 12.82
C GLU A 601 24.14 -0.95 12.03
N PHE A 602 23.18 -1.75 11.56
CA PHE A 602 22.01 -1.29 10.82
C PHE A 602 20.73 -1.72 11.54
N ILE A 603 19.78 -0.81 11.69
CA ILE A 603 18.49 -1.11 12.31
C ILE A 603 17.36 -0.72 11.35
N LEU A 604 16.57 -1.70 10.91
CA LEU A 604 15.31 -1.45 10.20
C LEU A 604 14.22 -1.11 11.22
N SER A 605 13.64 0.07 11.06
CA SER A 605 12.52 0.62 11.84
C SER A 605 11.48 1.28 10.90
N CYS A 606 11.31 0.72 9.71
CA CYS A 606 10.45 1.22 8.63
C CYS A 606 8.97 0.84 8.82
N GLY A 607 8.62 0.22 9.94
CA GLY A 607 7.30 -0.30 10.24
C GLY A 607 7.03 -1.67 9.57
N PRO A 608 5.94 -2.36 9.97
CA PRO A 608 5.58 -3.70 9.51
C PRO A 608 5.74 -3.95 8.00
N ILE A 609 5.13 -3.07 7.20
CA ILE A 609 5.12 -3.20 5.74
C ILE A 609 6.47 -2.74 5.16
N GLY A 610 7.03 -1.63 5.64
CA GLY A 610 8.26 -1.05 5.11
C GLY A 610 9.47 -1.94 5.36
N SER A 611 9.65 -2.45 6.58
CA SER A 611 10.79 -3.29 6.95
C SER A 611 10.76 -4.62 6.18
N SER A 612 9.59 -5.24 6.06
CA SER A 612 9.40 -6.44 5.24
C SER A 612 9.70 -6.17 3.76
N ALA A 613 9.21 -5.05 3.21
CA ALA A 613 9.41 -4.69 1.80
C ALA A 613 10.88 -4.41 1.45
N VAL A 614 11.66 -3.82 2.36
CA VAL A 614 13.10 -3.60 2.15
C VAL A 614 13.86 -4.92 2.11
N LEU A 615 13.59 -5.83 3.05
CA LEU A 615 14.22 -7.15 3.08
C LEU A 615 13.91 -7.96 1.82
N LEU A 616 12.64 -8.03 1.42
CA LEU A 616 12.18 -8.79 0.24
C LEU A 616 12.64 -8.21 -1.10
N ARG A 617 13.05 -6.95 -1.14
CA ARG A 617 13.52 -6.29 -2.38
C ARG A 617 15.04 -6.31 -2.52
N SER A 618 15.78 -6.50 -1.43
CA SER A 618 17.24 -6.49 -1.45
C SER A 618 17.74 -7.78 -2.10
N GLY A 619 18.48 -7.71 -3.22
CA GLY A 619 18.78 -8.87 -4.07
C GLY A 619 19.45 -10.05 -3.35
N ASP A 620 20.76 -9.97 -3.09
CA ASP A 620 21.52 -11.06 -2.45
C ASP A 620 20.98 -11.40 -1.05
N LEU A 621 20.61 -10.38 -0.27
CA LEU A 621 20.03 -10.60 1.05
C LEU A 621 18.70 -11.37 0.96
N GLY A 622 17.79 -10.96 0.08
CA GLY A 622 16.48 -11.59 -0.11
C GLY A 622 16.58 -13.02 -0.65
N ASP A 623 17.54 -13.27 -1.55
CA ASP A 623 17.85 -14.61 -2.04
C ASP A 623 18.37 -15.51 -0.91
N HIS A 624 19.28 -15.00 -0.07
CA HIS A 624 19.77 -15.72 1.10
C HIS A 624 18.66 -16.05 2.10
N LEU A 625 17.79 -15.09 2.42
CA LEU A 625 16.66 -15.31 3.31
C LEU A 625 15.73 -16.40 2.78
N SER A 626 15.45 -16.38 1.48
CA SER A 626 14.61 -17.36 0.81
C SER A 626 15.25 -18.75 0.78
N ALA A 627 16.55 -18.83 0.49
CA ALA A 627 17.31 -20.09 0.47
C ALA A 627 17.39 -20.76 1.86
N ASN A 628 17.35 -19.97 2.94
CA ASN A 628 17.39 -20.46 4.32
C ASN A 628 16.00 -20.55 4.97
N ASN A 629 14.93 -20.41 4.19
CA ASN A 629 13.54 -20.46 4.66
C ASN A 629 13.23 -19.49 5.81
N ILE A 630 13.88 -18.33 5.86
CA ILE A 630 13.58 -17.31 6.87
C ILE A 630 12.24 -16.65 6.51
N PRO A 631 11.22 -16.67 7.41
CA PRO A 631 9.84 -16.35 7.05
C PRO A 631 9.55 -14.83 7.00
N VAL A 632 10.38 -14.09 6.27
CA VAL A 632 10.23 -12.63 6.08
C VAL A 632 8.93 -12.29 5.37
N GLY A 633 8.27 -11.25 5.88
CA GLY A 633 6.95 -10.81 5.45
C GLY A 633 5.82 -11.72 5.91
N GLN A 634 6.06 -12.87 6.54
CA GLN A 634 5.01 -13.78 6.99
C GLN A 634 4.49 -13.41 8.38
N ARG A 635 3.34 -13.98 8.74
CA ARG A 635 2.69 -13.74 10.05
C ARG A 635 2.35 -12.26 10.29
N PHE A 636 2.09 -11.54 9.21
CA PHE A 636 1.56 -10.19 9.28
C PHE A 636 0.19 -10.22 9.97
N SER A 637 -0.07 -9.24 10.81
CA SER A 637 -1.28 -9.12 11.61
C SER A 637 -1.64 -7.66 11.83
N ALA A 638 -2.81 -7.37 12.40
CA ALA A 638 -3.23 -6.03 12.72
C ALA A 638 -4.25 -6.01 13.87
N ASN A 639 -4.61 -4.82 14.36
CA ASN A 639 -5.89 -4.68 15.07
C ASN A 639 -6.96 -4.28 14.05
N LEU A 640 -7.95 -5.13 13.84
CA LEU A 640 -9.09 -4.91 12.96
C LEU A 640 -10.15 -4.09 13.71
N GLY A 641 -10.53 -2.94 13.18
CA GLY A 641 -11.57 -2.08 13.74
C GLY A 641 -12.75 -1.91 12.79
N SER A 642 -13.97 -1.86 13.33
CA SER A 642 -15.18 -1.54 12.57
C SER A 642 -16.07 -0.58 13.36
N PRO A 643 -16.26 0.67 12.90
CA PRO A 643 -17.00 1.67 13.68
C PRO A 643 -18.52 1.50 13.58
N ILE A 644 -19.21 1.85 14.67
CA ILE A 644 -20.64 2.15 14.68
C ILE A 644 -20.81 3.64 14.95
N PHE A 645 -21.56 4.32 14.08
CA PHE A 645 -21.97 5.70 14.28
C PHE A 645 -23.33 5.74 14.97
N ALA A 646 -23.47 6.51 16.04
CA ALA A 646 -24.73 6.73 16.73
C ALA A 646 -25.23 8.14 16.45
N PHE A 647 -26.41 8.23 15.83
CA PHE A 647 -27.10 9.49 15.54
C PHE A 647 -27.97 9.84 16.74
N CYS A 648 -27.68 10.97 17.37
CA CYS A 648 -28.27 11.37 18.64
C CYS A 648 -29.49 12.28 18.43
N ASN A 649 -30.40 12.27 19.41
CA ASN A 649 -31.60 13.10 19.40
C ASN A 649 -31.27 14.60 19.52
N GLU A 650 -30.13 14.94 20.10
CA GLU A 650 -29.65 16.30 20.32
C GLU A 650 -28.31 16.56 19.62
N GLN A 651 -27.93 17.83 19.50
CA GLN A 651 -26.57 18.20 19.12
C GLN A 651 -25.59 17.73 20.20
N VAL A 652 -24.66 16.89 19.76
CA VAL A 652 -23.54 16.47 20.59
C VAL A 652 -22.41 17.40 20.24
N ASN A 653 -21.97 18.24 21.18
CA ASN A 653 -20.85 19.16 20.98
C ASN A 653 -19.52 18.37 20.81
N LEU A 654 -19.36 17.70 19.67
CA LEU A 654 -18.15 17.06 19.16
C LEU A 654 -17.10 18.08 18.69
N GLN A 655 -17.40 19.37 18.89
CA GLN A 655 -16.45 20.48 18.84
C GLN A 655 -15.12 20.07 19.48
N PRO A 656 -14.00 20.60 18.96
CA PRO A 656 -12.73 19.93 19.06
C PRO A 656 -12.38 19.54 20.52
N GLY A 657 -12.02 18.27 20.65
CA GLY A 657 -11.82 17.51 21.88
C GLY A 657 -10.86 16.36 21.60
N LEU A 658 -10.40 15.65 22.63
CA LEU A 658 -9.53 14.49 22.40
C LEU A 658 -10.30 13.41 21.63
N GLN A 659 -9.80 13.01 20.45
CA GLN A 659 -10.53 12.13 19.51
C GLN A 659 -10.84 10.74 20.06
N ILE A 660 -9.86 10.12 20.71
CA ILE A 660 -10.02 8.86 21.41
C ILE A 660 -9.70 9.13 22.87
N ALA A 661 -10.70 9.02 23.74
CA ALA A 661 -10.57 9.41 25.15
C ALA A 661 -11.02 8.32 26.12
N HIS A 662 -11.78 7.32 25.68
CA HIS A 662 -12.24 6.22 26.53
C HIS A 662 -12.15 4.88 25.79
N TYR A 663 -11.93 3.81 26.55
CA TYR A 663 -12.00 2.43 26.07
C TYR A 663 -12.82 1.55 26.99
N TYR A 664 -13.45 0.54 26.40
CA TYR A 664 -14.04 -0.59 27.11
C TYR A 664 -13.14 -1.83 26.96
N PHE A 665 -12.72 -2.40 28.09
CA PHE A 665 -12.07 -3.71 28.14
C PHE A 665 -13.13 -4.80 28.31
N SER A 666 -13.15 -5.74 27.36
CA SER A 666 -14.09 -6.86 27.36
C SER A 666 -13.79 -7.89 28.45
N GLN A 667 -14.77 -8.75 28.72
CA GLN A 667 -14.57 -9.86 29.66
C GLN A 667 -13.52 -10.83 29.11
N PRO A 668 -12.75 -11.52 29.99
CA PRO A 668 -11.81 -12.55 29.56
C PRO A 668 -12.47 -13.56 28.62
N GLY A 669 -11.83 -13.81 27.46
CA GLY A 669 -12.35 -14.71 26.43
C GLY A 669 -13.23 -14.05 25.35
N GLU A 670 -13.73 -12.82 25.56
CA GLU A 670 -14.52 -12.12 24.54
C GLU A 670 -13.65 -11.65 23.36
N GLY A 671 -12.42 -11.21 23.64
CA GLY A 671 -11.36 -11.05 22.65
C GLY A 671 -11.37 -9.74 21.86
N PHE A 672 -11.99 -8.69 22.38
CA PHE A 672 -11.98 -7.34 21.78
C PHE A 672 -11.77 -6.23 22.83
N VAL A 673 -11.41 -5.04 22.40
CA VAL A 673 -11.59 -3.80 23.17
C VAL A 673 -12.49 -2.87 22.37
N MET A 674 -13.10 -1.85 22.98
CA MET A 674 -13.80 -0.81 22.20
C MET A 674 -13.21 0.54 22.50
N GLU A 675 -13.14 1.40 21.49
CA GLU A 675 -12.63 2.76 21.63
C GLU A 675 -13.68 3.78 21.23
N THR A 676 -13.84 4.84 22.01
CA THR A 676 -14.59 6.03 21.56
C THR A 676 -13.81 6.71 20.46
N TRP A 677 -14.49 7.18 19.42
CA TRP A 677 -13.80 7.72 18.25
C TRP A 677 -14.58 8.87 17.62
N PHE A 678 -13.87 9.87 17.09
CA PHE A 678 -14.40 10.85 16.15
C PHE A 678 -13.27 11.37 15.25
N ASN A 679 -13.64 11.86 14.06
CA ASN A 679 -12.74 12.51 13.13
C ASN A 679 -13.26 13.91 12.77
N PRO A 680 -12.38 14.84 12.34
CA PRO A 680 -12.81 16.03 11.62
C PRO A 680 -13.61 15.67 10.36
N PRO A 681 -14.39 16.60 9.79
CA PRO A 681 -15.40 16.30 8.77
C PRO A 681 -14.90 15.55 7.54
N GLY A 682 -13.73 15.90 6.99
CA GLY A 682 -13.14 15.22 5.83
C GLY A 682 -12.86 13.74 6.11
N ALA A 683 -12.05 13.48 7.13
CA ALA A 683 -11.70 12.12 7.53
C ALA A 683 -12.93 11.32 8.03
N ASN A 684 -13.93 11.98 8.62
CA ASN A 684 -15.20 11.35 8.99
C ASN A 684 -16.02 10.95 7.76
N ALA A 685 -16.05 11.80 6.72
CA ALA A 685 -16.77 11.51 5.48
C ALA A 685 -16.22 10.28 4.76
N MET A 686 -14.91 10.07 4.79
CA MET A 686 -14.30 8.86 4.26
C MET A 686 -14.85 7.61 4.95
N ALA A 687 -15.10 7.64 6.25
CA ALA A 687 -15.56 6.48 7.03
C ALA A 687 -17.09 6.36 7.15
N MET A 688 -17.84 7.41 6.85
CA MET A 688 -19.30 7.41 6.88
C MET A 688 -19.86 6.47 5.80
N PRO A 689 -20.72 5.49 6.13
CA PRO A 689 -21.35 4.63 5.13
C PRO A 689 -22.30 5.40 4.21
N GLY A 690 -22.58 4.84 3.03
CA GLY A 690 -23.57 5.34 2.07
C GLY A 690 -22.94 6.09 0.89
N PHE A 691 -23.79 6.47 -0.08
CA PHE A 691 -23.39 7.19 -1.29
C PHE A 691 -24.38 8.31 -1.61
N GLN A 692 -23.98 9.26 -2.46
CA GLN A 692 -24.85 10.31 -3.01
C GLN A 692 -25.66 11.03 -1.92
N GLN A 693 -26.99 11.15 -2.08
CA GLN A 693 -27.87 11.82 -1.12
C GLN A 693 -27.83 11.15 0.26
N THR A 694 -27.76 9.83 0.32
CA THR A 694 -27.71 9.10 1.60
C THR A 694 -26.46 9.45 2.41
N HIS A 695 -25.31 9.53 1.75
CA HIS A 695 -24.06 9.95 2.41
C HIS A 695 -24.14 11.41 2.87
N PHE A 696 -24.67 12.27 1.99
CA PHE A 696 -24.82 13.68 2.27
C PHE A 696 -25.71 13.95 3.48
N ASP A 697 -26.90 13.35 3.55
CA ASP A 697 -27.83 13.51 4.67
C ASP A 697 -27.20 13.06 6.00
N ARG A 698 -26.41 11.98 5.96
CA ARG A 698 -25.66 11.48 7.13
C ARG A 698 -24.60 12.47 7.58
N MET A 699 -23.86 13.08 6.66
CA MET A 699 -22.86 14.09 6.97
C MET A 699 -23.48 15.42 7.44
N MET A 700 -24.67 15.80 6.95
CA MET A 700 -25.39 16.96 7.48
C MET A 700 -25.78 16.78 8.96
N ALA A 701 -25.90 15.54 9.43
CA ALA A 701 -26.13 15.21 10.83
C ALA A 701 -24.84 15.04 11.65
N TYR A 702 -23.65 15.37 11.12
CA TYR A 702 -22.36 15.21 11.81
C TYR A 702 -22.33 15.78 13.24
N SER A 703 -22.90 16.97 13.46
CA SER A 703 -23.01 17.61 14.78
C SER A 703 -23.89 16.86 15.80
N ARG A 704 -24.58 15.79 15.39
CA ARG A 704 -25.37 14.91 16.25
C ARG A 704 -24.82 13.47 16.28
N THR A 705 -23.61 13.23 15.77
CA THR A 705 -23.13 11.85 15.56
C THR A 705 -21.91 11.54 16.42
N VAL A 706 -22.03 10.62 17.36
CA VAL A 706 -20.87 10.03 18.05
C VAL A 706 -20.48 8.70 17.42
N ALA A 707 -19.25 8.24 17.64
CA ALA A 707 -18.83 6.93 17.19
C ALA A 707 -17.99 6.20 18.22
N ALA A 708 -17.99 4.88 18.11
CA ALA A 708 -17.06 4.00 18.77
C ALA A 708 -16.82 2.78 17.87
N ALA A 709 -15.72 2.07 18.10
CA ALA A 709 -15.38 0.89 17.33
C ALA A 709 -14.87 -0.23 18.25
N PRO A 710 -15.39 -1.47 18.16
CA PRO A 710 -14.64 -2.62 18.61
C PRO A 710 -13.36 -2.80 17.80
N LEU A 711 -12.28 -3.20 18.48
CA LEU A 711 -11.00 -3.59 17.92
C LEU A 711 -10.71 -5.04 18.31
N VAL A 712 -10.37 -5.84 17.31
CA VAL A 712 -10.00 -7.25 17.45
C VAL A 712 -8.57 -7.42 16.95
N GLY A 713 -7.70 -8.00 17.78
CA GLY A 713 -6.39 -8.42 17.32
C GLY A 713 -6.51 -9.59 16.35
N SER A 714 -6.02 -9.39 15.12
CA SER A 714 -6.05 -10.41 14.08
C SER A 714 -5.12 -11.58 14.43
N GLU A 715 -5.41 -12.73 13.85
CA GLU A 715 -4.47 -13.84 13.80
C GLU A 715 -3.25 -13.48 12.95
N ALA A 716 -2.15 -14.19 13.18
CA ALA A 716 -0.88 -13.98 12.49
C ALA A 716 -0.80 -14.81 11.20
N THR A 717 -1.77 -14.61 10.31
CA THR A 717 -1.96 -15.37 9.06
C THR A 717 -1.67 -14.55 7.81
N GLY A 718 -1.47 -13.24 7.96
CA GLY A 718 -1.19 -12.34 6.85
C GLY A 718 0.24 -12.47 6.31
N SER A 719 0.46 -11.82 5.18
CA SER A 719 1.77 -11.67 4.57
C SER A 719 2.00 -10.31 3.92
N VAL A 720 3.25 -9.87 3.88
CA VAL A 720 3.75 -8.80 3.01
C VAL A 720 4.60 -9.46 1.94
N THR A 721 4.23 -9.29 0.67
CA THR A 721 4.91 -9.92 -0.47
C THR A 721 5.21 -8.89 -1.57
N ARG A 722 5.79 -9.36 -2.67
CA ARG A 722 5.99 -8.56 -3.88
C ARG A 722 5.22 -9.18 -5.04
N ASP A 723 4.55 -8.35 -5.83
CA ASP A 723 3.95 -8.80 -7.08
C ASP A 723 5.00 -8.94 -8.20
N LEU A 724 4.55 -9.36 -9.38
CA LEU A 724 5.41 -9.57 -10.56
C LEU A 724 6.06 -8.27 -11.07
N LEU A 725 5.45 -7.12 -10.80
CA LEU A 725 5.98 -5.78 -11.09
C LEU A 725 6.90 -5.28 -9.97
N GLY A 726 7.09 -6.08 -8.92
CA GLY A 726 7.96 -5.77 -7.79
C GLY A 726 7.33 -4.83 -6.75
N ARG A 727 6.03 -4.52 -6.85
CA ARG A 727 5.28 -3.68 -5.92
C ARG A 727 4.97 -4.45 -4.64
N THR A 728 4.96 -3.75 -3.52
CA THR A 728 4.59 -4.34 -2.22
C THR A 728 3.10 -4.66 -2.20
N VAL A 729 2.76 -5.89 -1.80
CA VAL A 729 1.39 -6.35 -1.63
C VAL A 729 1.21 -6.77 -0.18
N VAL A 730 0.13 -6.33 0.46
CA VAL A 730 -0.24 -6.72 1.82
C VAL A 730 -1.46 -7.62 1.74
N ASN A 731 -1.36 -8.80 2.34
CA ASN A 731 -2.45 -9.77 2.45
C ASN A 731 -2.74 -9.99 3.93
N LEU A 732 -4.00 -9.80 4.34
CA LEU A 732 -4.46 -10.12 5.68
C LEU A 732 -5.84 -10.80 5.58
N PRO A 733 -5.88 -12.13 5.37
CA PRO A 733 -7.14 -12.85 5.36
C PRO A 733 -7.80 -12.78 6.75
N VAL A 734 -9.11 -12.58 6.77
CA VAL A 734 -9.90 -12.52 8.02
C VAL A 734 -10.65 -13.84 8.18
N SER A 735 -10.44 -14.51 9.30
CA SER A 735 -11.03 -15.79 9.66
C SER A 735 -12.40 -15.64 10.35
N GLY A 736 -13.19 -16.71 10.35
CA GLY A 736 -14.46 -16.75 11.07
C GLY A 736 -14.32 -16.47 12.57
N SER A 737 -13.22 -16.90 13.20
CA SER A 737 -12.93 -16.60 14.62
C SER A 737 -12.76 -15.10 14.89
N GLU A 738 -12.11 -14.38 13.98
CA GLU A 738 -11.95 -12.93 14.07
C GLU A 738 -13.28 -12.22 13.82
N ILE A 739 -14.07 -12.67 12.85
CA ILE A 739 -15.43 -12.16 12.62
C ILE A 739 -16.32 -12.42 13.83
N GLY A 740 -16.25 -13.58 14.48
CA GLY A 740 -17.02 -13.90 15.68
C GLY A 740 -16.68 -12.99 16.86
N ARG A 741 -15.39 -12.67 17.05
CA ARG A 741 -14.95 -11.65 18.04
C ARG A 741 -15.48 -10.26 17.70
N LEU A 742 -15.38 -9.86 16.43
CA LEU A 742 -15.85 -8.57 15.96
C LEU A 742 -17.37 -8.44 16.08
N ARG A 743 -18.11 -9.51 15.77
CA ARG A 743 -19.55 -9.64 15.92
C ARG A 743 -19.98 -9.37 17.36
N ARG A 744 -19.38 -10.06 18.34
CA ARG A 744 -19.67 -9.83 19.77
C ARG A 744 -19.46 -8.37 20.15
N GLY A 745 -18.34 -7.77 19.72
CA GLY A 745 -18.06 -6.36 19.97
C GLY A 745 -19.06 -5.41 19.30
N LEU A 746 -19.44 -5.66 18.04
CA LEU A 746 -20.37 -4.83 17.29
C LEU A 746 -21.79 -4.88 17.87
N VAL A 747 -22.26 -6.08 18.22
CA VAL A 747 -23.58 -6.28 18.84
C VAL A 747 -23.62 -5.60 20.21
N LEU A 748 -22.62 -5.84 21.06
CA LEU A 748 -22.56 -5.22 22.39
C LEU A 748 -22.48 -3.69 22.30
N LEU A 749 -21.75 -3.15 21.31
CA LEU A 749 -21.68 -1.71 21.09
C LEU A 749 -23.03 -1.13 20.62
N ALA A 750 -23.70 -1.81 19.69
CA ALA A 750 -25.03 -1.40 19.23
C ALA A 750 -26.05 -1.40 20.38
N GLU A 751 -26.03 -2.43 21.24
CA GLU A 751 -26.83 -2.47 22.47
C GLU A 751 -26.54 -1.29 23.39
N ALA A 752 -25.25 -1.01 23.63
CA ALA A 752 -24.84 0.09 24.50
C ALA A 752 -25.36 1.44 23.99
N PHE A 753 -25.19 1.69 22.70
CA PHE A 753 -25.67 2.91 22.06
C PHE A 753 -27.19 3.05 22.10
N LEU A 754 -27.96 1.99 21.81
CA LEU A 754 -29.42 2.01 21.90
C LEU A 754 -29.89 2.26 23.35
N ALA A 755 -29.21 1.67 24.34
CA ALA A 755 -29.47 1.95 25.75
C ALA A 755 -29.16 3.41 26.15
N GLY A 756 -28.30 4.10 25.40
CA GLY A 756 -27.95 5.52 25.54
C GLY A 756 -28.98 6.52 25.01
N ASN A 757 -30.18 6.07 24.59
CA ASN A 757 -31.27 6.93 24.08
C ASN A 757 -30.88 7.78 22.86
N ILE A 758 -30.32 7.13 21.85
CA ILE A 758 -30.01 7.73 20.54
C ILE A 758 -31.21 7.59 19.57
N GLU A 759 -31.16 8.29 18.43
CA GLU A 759 -32.16 8.19 17.36
C GLU A 759 -32.02 6.85 16.60
N TYR A 760 -30.78 6.50 16.21
CA TYR A 760 -30.42 5.21 15.62
C TYR A 760 -28.90 5.00 15.61
N ALA A 761 -28.48 3.74 15.64
CA ALA A 761 -27.10 3.35 15.34
C ALA A 761 -26.96 2.99 13.86
N LEU A 762 -25.79 3.23 13.27
CA LEU A 762 -25.45 2.94 11.89
C LEU A 762 -24.19 2.07 11.87
N ALA A 763 -24.40 0.78 11.65
CA ALA A 763 -23.32 -0.19 11.54
C ALA A 763 -22.76 -0.25 10.11
N GLY A 764 -21.43 -0.46 10.00
CA GLY A 764 -20.70 -0.57 8.74
C GLY A 764 -20.95 -1.86 7.95
N LEU A 765 -22.19 -2.32 7.82
CA LEU A 765 -22.58 -3.46 7.00
C LEU A 765 -23.18 -2.98 5.66
N GLY A 766 -22.56 -3.37 4.55
CA GLY A 766 -22.94 -2.93 3.20
C GLY A 766 -22.92 -1.40 3.07
N ASN A 767 -24.04 -0.80 2.65
CA ASN A 767 -24.18 0.66 2.51
C ASN A 767 -24.55 1.37 3.84
N GLY A 768 -24.43 0.68 4.97
CA GLY A 768 -24.76 1.15 6.32
C GLY A 768 -26.13 0.63 6.78
N ARG A 769 -26.11 -0.26 7.78
CA ARG A 769 -27.31 -0.83 8.40
C ARG A 769 -27.76 0.07 9.56
N LYS A 770 -28.97 0.64 9.44
CA LYS A 770 -29.61 1.36 10.56
C LYS A 770 -30.14 0.35 11.58
N LEU A 771 -29.93 0.63 12.86
CA LEU A 771 -30.39 -0.16 14.00
C LEU A 771 -31.16 0.76 14.95
N GLN A 772 -32.43 0.47 15.18
CA GLN A 772 -33.31 1.26 16.06
C GLN A 772 -34.08 0.37 17.03
N THR A 773 -34.41 -0.83 16.61
CA THR A 773 -35.26 -1.75 17.34
C THR A 773 -34.50 -3.02 17.72
N PRO A 774 -34.98 -3.78 18.72
CA PRO A 774 -34.46 -5.12 19.01
C PRO A 774 -34.49 -6.06 17.80
N ALA A 775 -35.47 -5.91 16.90
CA ALA A 775 -35.56 -6.69 15.67
C ALA A 775 -34.42 -6.37 14.69
N ASP A 776 -34.07 -5.09 14.53
CA ASP A 776 -32.93 -4.68 13.71
C ASP A 776 -31.62 -5.26 14.25
N LEU A 777 -31.45 -5.23 15.57
CA LEU A 777 -30.27 -5.79 16.24
C LEU A 777 -30.18 -7.31 16.06
N ALA A 778 -31.29 -8.04 16.21
CA ALA A 778 -31.32 -9.49 15.99
C ALA A 778 -31.00 -9.84 14.53
N GLN A 779 -31.51 -9.08 13.56
CA GLN A 779 -31.17 -9.27 12.15
C GLN A 779 -29.71 -8.94 11.85
N PHE A 780 -29.16 -7.89 12.48
CA PHE A 780 -27.75 -7.54 12.35
C PHE A 780 -26.84 -8.63 12.91
N ASP A 781 -27.18 -9.19 14.07
CA ASP A 781 -26.46 -10.32 14.66
C ASP A 781 -26.52 -11.56 13.75
N ALA A 782 -27.69 -11.87 13.18
CA ALA A 782 -27.84 -12.95 12.21
C ALA A 782 -27.04 -12.73 10.91
N ASP A 783 -26.96 -11.49 10.43
CA ASP A 783 -26.13 -11.12 9.29
C ASP A 783 -24.64 -11.33 9.58
N LEU A 784 -24.19 -10.90 10.76
CA LEU A 784 -22.82 -11.11 11.21
C LEU A 784 -22.49 -12.59 11.42
N GLN A 785 -23.43 -13.38 11.94
CA GLN A 785 -23.27 -14.84 12.09
C GLN A 785 -23.09 -15.55 10.75
N ARG A 786 -23.76 -15.05 9.70
CA ARG A 786 -23.59 -15.57 8.34
C ARG A 786 -22.18 -15.30 7.83
N ILE A 787 -21.67 -14.09 8.04
CA ILE A 787 -20.29 -13.72 7.66
C ILE A 787 -19.26 -14.47 8.51
N GLU A 788 -19.56 -14.73 9.78
CA GLU A 788 -18.74 -15.57 10.67
C GLU A 788 -18.61 -17.00 10.11
N SER A 789 -19.71 -17.55 9.59
CA SER A 789 -19.78 -18.89 9.00
C SER A 789 -19.17 -18.96 7.60
N ASP A 790 -19.19 -17.84 6.85
CA ASP A 790 -18.56 -17.69 5.54
C ASP A 790 -17.71 -16.41 5.49
N PRO A 791 -16.45 -16.48 5.96
CA PRO A 791 -15.56 -15.32 6.04
C PRO A 791 -15.19 -14.70 4.68
N THR A 792 -15.49 -15.38 3.56
CA THR A 792 -15.33 -14.78 2.24
C THR A 792 -16.24 -13.57 2.03
N GLN A 793 -17.30 -13.44 2.84
CA GLN A 793 -18.21 -12.29 2.88
C GLN A 793 -17.73 -11.13 3.77
N ALA A 794 -16.52 -11.20 4.34
CA ALA A 794 -15.98 -10.15 5.20
C ALA A 794 -15.91 -8.76 4.51
N TYR A 795 -15.90 -8.72 3.17
CA TYR A 795 -16.00 -7.48 2.38
C TYR A 795 -17.30 -6.69 2.58
N LEU A 796 -18.35 -7.33 3.10
CA LEU A 796 -19.59 -6.64 3.47
C LEU A 796 -19.42 -5.81 4.75
N LEU A 797 -18.41 -6.12 5.56
CA LEU A 797 -18.08 -5.37 6.76
C LEU A 797 -17.03 -4.31 6.47
N ARG A 798 -17.32 -3.09 6.90
CA ARG A 798 -16.36 -2.01 6.88
C ARG A 798 -15.35 -2.21 7.99
N VAL A 799 -14.23 -2.80 7.64
CA VAL A 799 -13.07 -3.01 8.50
C VAL A 799 -11.96 -2.03 8.08
N GLY A 800 -11.07 -1.68 9.00
CA GLY A 800 -9.85 -0.93 8.73
C GLY A 800 -8.82 -1.13 9.83
N THR A 801 -7.59 -0.67 9.62
CA THR A 801 -6.57 -0.69 10.66
C THR A 801 -5.62 0.51 10.59
N GLY A 802 -5.29 1.08 11.75
CA GLY A 802 -4.12 1.94 11.94
C GLY A 802 -3.00 1.26 12.70
N HIS A 803 -3.10 -0.06 12.91
CA HIS A 803 -2.20 -0.84 13.76
C HIS A 803 -1.64 -2.08 13.03
N PRO A 804 -1.06 -1.95 11.82
CA PRO A 804 -0.36 -3.08 11.20
C PRO A 804 0.79 -3.55 12.09
N GLN A 805 1.03 -4.85 12.14
CA GLN A 805 1.95 -5.55 13.04
C GLN A 805 2.49 -6.83 12.36
N GLY A 806 3.56 -7.41 12.89
CA GLY A 806 4.13 -8.66 12.36
C GLY A 806 4.76 -8.50 10.97
N GLY A 807 5.18 -9.62 10.38
CA GLY A 807 5.96 -9.66 9.14
C GLY A 807 7.42 -10.05 9.35
N ASN A 808 8.04 -9.63 10.47
CA ASN A 808 9.44 -9.96 10.79
C ASN A 808 9.56 -10.43 12.25
N THR A 809 8.78 -11.45 12.60
CA THR A 809 8.57 -11.94 13.96
C THR A 809 9.85 -12.16 14.76
N MET A 810 9.88 -11.68 16.00
CA MET A 810 10.86 -12.10 17.01
C MET A 810 10.41 -13.40 17.66
N SER A 811 11.19 -14.47 17.50
CA SER A 811 10.95 -15.73 18.20
C SER A 811 12.22 -16.58 18.21
N ASN A 812 12.41 -17.32 19.30
CA ASN A 812 13.45 -18.34 19.39
C ASN A 812 13.13 -19.60 18.56
N ASP A 813 11.87 -19.80 18.17
CA ASP A 813 11.45 -20.84 17.23
C ASP A 813 11.94 -20.49 15.81
N PRO A 814 12.82 -21.30 15.17
CA PRO A 814 13.36 -21.01 13.85
C PRO A 814 12.31 -21.05 12.73
N ASP A 815 11.19 -21.76 12.90
CA ASP A 815 10.13 -21.85 11.88
C ASP A 815 9.26 -20.59 11.84
N ILE A 816 9.34 -19.76 12.89
CA ILE A 816 8.51 -18.57 13.08
C ILE A 816 9.36 -17.30 13.11
N GLY A 817 10.53 -17.35 13.74
CA GLY A 817 11.36 -16.20 14.03
C GLY A 817 12.18 -15.74 12.83
N VAL A 818 12.01 -14.48 12.44
CA VAL A 818 12.90 -13.77 11.50
C VAL A 818 14.10 -13.17 12.24
N ILE A 819 13.87 -12.73 13.48
CA ILE A 819 14.92 -12.17 14.34
C ILE A 819 15.05 -12.93 15.66
N ASP A 820 16.24 -12.88 16.24
CA ASP A 820 16.55 -13.44 17.55
C ASP A 820 16.22 -12.48 18.70
N GLU A 821 16.51 -12.91 19.93
CA GLU A 821 16.32 -12.11 21.16
C GLU A 821 17.25 -10.88 21.24
N GLN A 822 18.31 -10.84 20.44
CA GLN A 822 19.15 -9.66 20.23
C GLN A 822 18.62 -8.76 19.11
N PHE A 823 17.40 -8.99 18.62
CA PHE A 823 16.79 -8.25 17.51
C PHE A 823 17.54 -8.40 16.17
N ARG A 824 18.52 -9.31 16.07
CA ARG A 824 19.31 -9.51 14.85
C ARG A 824 18.54 -10.36 13.85
N LEU A 825 18.61 -9.97 12.58
CA LEU A 825 18.16 -10.82 11.48
C LEU A 825 18.96 -12.12 11.50
N ARG A 826 18.26 -13.25 11.50
CA ARG A 826 18.91 -14.56 11.51
C ARG A 826 19.88 -14.69 10.32
N GLY A 827 21.08 -15.20 10.60
CA GLY A 827 22.16 -15.29 9.62
C GLY A 827 23.01 -14.03 9.47
N PHE A 828 22.68 -12.93 10.17
CA PHE A 828 23.40 -11.66 10.10
C PHE A 828 23.92 -11.20 11.47
N SER A 829 25.11 -10.62 11.47
CA SER A 829 25.80 -10.17 12.68
C SER A 829 25.42 -8.74 13.12
N ASN A 830 25.14 -7.86 12.15
CA ASN A 830 25.02 -6.41 12.35
C ASN A 830 23.77 -5.78 11.70
N LEU A 831 22.76 -6.59 11.36
CA LEU A 831 21.47 -6.11 10.88
C LEU A 831 20.38 -6.49 11.88
N ARG A 832 19.68 -5.49 12.40
CA ARG A 832 18.58 -5.65 13.35
C ARG A 832 17.27 -5.12 12.81
N ILE A 833 16.16 -5.60 13.37
CA ILE A 833 14.82 -5.08 13.08
C ILE A 833 14.17 -4.69 14.39
N CYS A 834 13.66 -3.47 14.47
CA CYS A 834 13.01 -2.99 15.68
C CYS A 834 11.89 -2.00 15.33
N ASP A 835 10.70 -2.53 15.08
CA ASP A 835 9.45 -1.79 14.94
C ASP A 835 8.26 -2.76 15.16
N GLY A 836 7.02 -2.35 14.84
CA GLY A 836 5.83 -3.21 14.98
C GLY A 836 5.87 -4.52 14.18
N SER A 837 6.81 -4.69 13.25
CA SER A 837 6.99 -5.90 12.46
C SER A 837 7.43 -7.11 13.28
N ILE A 838 8.03 -6.87 14.44
CA ILE A 838 8.66 -7.93 15.24
C ILE A 838 7.66 -8.69 16.12
N PHE A 839 6.40 -8.25 16.12
CA PHE A 839 5.35 -8.83 16.94
C PHE A 839 5.01 -10.24 16.42
N PRO A 840 5.01 -11.28 17.27
CA PRO A 840 4.65 -12.64 16.85
C PRO A 840 3.19 -12.82 16.41
N MET A 841 2.33 -11.92 16.90
CA MET A 841 0.92 -11.78 16.57
C MET A 841 0.40 -10.42 17.06
N SER A 842 -0.83 -10.08 16.71
CA SER A 842 -1.44 -8.82 17.10
C SER A 842 -1.48 -8.60 18.62
N ALA A 843 -1.17 -7.39 19.08
CA ALA A 843 -1.26 -6.99 20.49
C ALA A 843 -2.72 -6.93 21.00
N GLY A 844 -3.70 -6.78 20.11
CA GLY A 844 -5.12 -6.63 20.46
C GLY A 844 -5.49 -5.26 21.07
N VAL A 845 -4.50 -4.41 21.30
CA VAL A 845 -4.62 -3.02 21.80
C VAL A 845 -3.66 -2.12 21.01
N ASN A 846 -3.75 -0.80 21.16
CA ASN A 846 -2.84 0.14 20.49
C ASN A 846 -1.37 -0.24 20.77
N PRO A 847 -0.54 -0.47 19.72
CA PRO A 847 0.79 -1.07 19.90
C PRO A 847 1.90 -0.06 20.17
N GLN A 848 1.67 1.26 20.11
CA GLN A 848 2.76 2.25 20.16
C GLN A 848 3.67 2.05 21.37
N TRP A 849 3.09 1.97 22.57
CA TRP A 849 3.89 1.89 23.79
C TRP A 849 4.70 0.59 23.85
N THR A 850 4.14 -0.53 23.37
CA THR A 850 4.85 -1.81 23.23
C THR A 850 5.99 -1.73 22.23
N ILE A 851 5.80 -1.09 21.07
CA ILE A 851 6.85 -0.85 20.08
C ILE A 851 8.01 -0.07 20.71
N MET A 852 7.70 0.96 21.48
CA MET A 852 8.71 1.80 22.13
C MET A 852 9.39 1.10 23.30
N ALA A 853 8.67 0.26 24.06
CA ALA A 853 9.27 -0.56 25.11
C ALA A 853 10.26 -1.58 24.52
N LEU A 854 9.93 -2.21 23.39
CA LEU A 854 10.85 -3.10 22.69
C LEU A 854 12.05 -2.36 22.10
N ALA A 855 11.84 -1.14 21.59
CA ALA A 855 12.93 -0.27 21.15
C ALA A 855 13.88 0.12 22.30
N HIS A 856 13.34 0.34 23.50
CA HIS A 856 14.14 0.57 24.69
C HIS A 856 15.01 -0.64 25.04
N GLU A 857 14.46 -1.85 24.95
CA GLU A 857 15.23 -3.08 25.19
C GLU A 857 16.31 -3.31 24.12
N CYS A 858 15.99 -3.06 22.85
CA CYS A 858 16.98 -3.11 21.77
C CYS A 858 18.14 -2.13 22.00
N ALA A 859 17.83 -0.88 22.38
CA ALA A 859 18.86 0.10 22.73
C ALA A 859 19.71 -0.37 23.91
N ARG A 860 19.09 -0.92 24.96
CA ARG A 860 19.80 -1.44 26.14
C ARG A 860 20.83 -2.51 25.76
N LEU A 861 20.48 -3.43 24.85
CA LEU A 861 21.38 -4.47 24.36
C LEU A 861 22.53 -3.96 23.48
N LEU A 862 22.37 -2.80 22.84
CA LEU A 862 23.41 -2.15 22.03
C LEU A 862 24.33 -1.23 22.84
N THR A 863 23.93 -0.88 24.06
CA THR A 863 24.68 0.01 24.96
C THR A 863 25.28 -0.69 26.18
N ALA A 864 24.85 -1.93 26.45
CA ALA A 864 25.47 -2.82 27.43
C ALA A 864 26.79 -3.37 26.88
#